data_AF-A0A7V5U257-F1
#
_entry.id   AF-A0A7V5U257-F1
#
_cell.length_a   1.000
_cell.length_b   1.000
_cell.length_c   1.000
_cell.angle_alpha   90.00
_cell.angle_beta   90.00
_cell.angle_gamma   90.00
#
_symmetry.space_group_name_H-M   'P 1'
#
loop_
_entity.id
_entity.type
_entity.pdbx_description
1 polymer ?
#
loop_
_entity_poly.entity_id
_entity_poly.type
_entity_poly.pdbx_seq_one_letter_code
_entity_poly.pdbx_strand_id
1 'polypeptide(L)'
;MKDWARVWENIIARVRRPSRYVGREVNARSSTSFEEASLKICLIFPDLYEIGMSHIGLHLLYLILKERPGYFVDRAYAPARDLEAILRQEKVPLLSLEAKRPLKDFDVLGISYPYELCATNIVNILDLAGLPALAKDRPAPFPLILGGGSAVANPEPVAPFYDAIIIGEAEEAILEIAETVRQAKEGGATKAELLEALSAIEGVYVPSFFEPVYQGETFVGLKPLKPGYEKIKRRILPQLDQVPYPYRPPVPWAEITHDRLAIEISRGCTRGCRFCQASSIYRPVRERPIERILALAEEGLAATGWDEVSFLSLSAGDYSCLTELIVAFNRRFLPEKVALSLPSLRVGSLNQTIIKEIKKVRKTGFTLAPEAGTERLRRVINKDISEEALWETARLAFEAGWRHLKLYFMIGLPTETPEDLEGIVSLARRLTRIKGKMGPQVNVSVSTFIPKPHTAFQWEEQINLAETEARLSFLRARLKGRKLRFKWHKPEQSFLEGVFSRGDRRLADLIYLAFQLGARLDGWSDELRFDLWRTAAQKLGLDLERYLSARALLAPLPWDHIDLGVTKEFLLQEREKALGQEVSPDCRWARCLKCGVCDFKRIKNQLVKECKLPPIVSVSREEEEGRFTYRLVYQKIGWARFLSQLEVMRAFHRAVRRARLPVSFSEGFHPLPRLSFARALPVGVESHYEVAALELRRRLTPREVKERLNEVLVPELAVKEVRFSSPEAALKLPEEVTYEIILPAPVTQEQVAAFLAQRSVTLVVRRGKKEKEIEIRPYVVSLTLKEPQVLELVLFEPAQGGVRAVEVVAALLGTT
;
A
#
# COMPACT_ATOMS: atom_id res chain seq x y z
N MET A 1 -22.83 4.92 26.14
CA MET A 1 -21.71 5.14 25.20
C MET A 1 -22.28 5.58 23.87
N LYS A 2 -21.66 6.52 23.14
CA LYS A 2 -22.08 6.85 21.77
C LYS A 2 -21.92 5.60 20.89
N ASP A 3 -22.94 5.29 20.10
CA ASP A 3 -22.83 4.26 19.07
C ASP A 3 -22.01 4.81 17.89
N TRP A 4 -20.69 4.71 18.02
CA TRP A 4 -19.77 5.17 17.01
C TRP A 4 -19.93 4.43 15.68
N ALA A 5 -20.39 3.18 15.69
CA ALA A 5 -20.61 2.42 14.46
C ALA A 5 -21.74 3.05 13.62
N ARG A 6 -22.88 3.37 14.25
CA ARG A 6 -23.99 4.04 13.55
C ARG A 6 -23.62 5.44 13.07
N VAL A 7 -22.91 6.22 13.89
CA VAL A 7 -22.42 7.56 13.49
C VAL A 7 -21.48 7.44 12.28
N TRP A 8 -20.56 6.48 12.31
CA TRP A 8 -19.60 6.26 11.24
C TRP A 8 -20.27 5.87 9.92
N GLU A 9 -21.29 5.00 9.96
CA GLU A 9 -22.03 4.56 8.79
C GLU A 9 -22.69 5.74 8.04
N ASN A 10 -23.27 6.68 8.78
CA ASN A 10 -23.85 7.91 8.24
C ASN A 10 -22.78 8.86 7.64
N ILE A 11 -21.59 8.89 8.23
CA ILE A 11 -20.46 9.69 7.72
C ILE A 11 -19.96 9.12 6.41
N ILE A 12 -19.65 7.83 6.36
CA ILE A 12 -19.07 7.22 5.15
C ILE A 12 -20.07 7.21 3.99
N ALA A 13 -21.38 7.20 4.25
CA ALA A 13 -22.38 7.36 3.19
C ALA A 13 -22.25 8.67 2.37
N ARG A 14 -21.52 9.67 2.90
CA ARG A 14 -21.33 10.99 2.27
C ARG A 14 -19.95 11.19 1.65
N VAL A 15 -19.04 10.21 1.74
CA VAL A 15 -17.69 10.32 1.16
C VAL A 15 -17.61 9.69 -0.23
N ARG A 16 -16.62 10.06 -1.03
CA ARG A 16 -16.49 9.61 -2.43
C ARG A 16 -16.18 8.12 -2.58
N ARG A 17 -15.39 7.57 -1.66
CA ARG A 17 -14.99 6.15 -1.67
C ARG A 17 -15.25 5.50 -0.31
N PRO A 18 -16.51 5.17 0.02
CA PRO A 18 -16.86 4.66 1.34
C PRO A 18 -16.26 3.28 1.65
N SER A 19 -16.04 2.44 0.63
CA SER A 19 -15.53 1.07 0.78
C SER A 19 -14.22 0.96 1.58
N ARG A 20 -13.35 1.98 1.50
CA ARG A 20 -12.06 2.01 2.23
C ARG A 20 -12.19 2.25 3.74
N TYR A 21 -13.39 2.60 4.22
CA TYR A 21 -13.66 2.94 5.63
C TYR A 21 -14.61 1.95 6.32
N VAL A 22 -14.96 0.86 5.65
CA VAL A 22 -15.94 -0.11 6.15
C VAL A 22 -15.37 -1.01 7.24
N GLY A 23 -14.12 -1.46 7.12
CA GLY A 23 -13.42 -2.25 8.15
C GLY A 23 -14.02 -3.62 8.42
N ARG A 24 -14.44 -4.31 7.35
CA ARG A 24 -15.03 -5.65 7.40
C ARG A 24 -14.21 -6.65 6.60
N GLU A 25 -12.92 -6.42 6.43
CA GLU A 25 -12.03 -7.24 5.61
C GLU A 25 -12.08 -8.72 6.03
N VAL A 26 -12.03 -9.61 5.04
CA VAL A 26 -11.90 -11.05 5.33
C VAL A 26 -10.58 -11.26 6.07
N ASN A 27 -10.57 -12.15 7.07
CA ASN A 27 -9.44 -12.42 7.97
C ASN A 27 -9.07 -11.30 8.98
N ALA A 28 -9.83 -10.21 9.07
CA ALA A 28 -9.55 -9.11 10.01
C ALA A 28 -10.24 -9.21 11.39
N ARG A 29 -11.11 -10.21 11.59
CA ARG A 29 -11.87 -10.34 12.85
C ARG A 29 -10.94 -10.71 14.02
N SER A 30 -10.99 -9.92 15.10
CA SER A 30 -10.33 -10.22 16.37
C SER A 30 -11.01 -11.38 17.11
N SER A 31 -10.21 -12.25 17.74
CA SER A 31 -10.68 -13.31 18.64
C SER A 31 -11.02 -12.77 20.04
N THR A 32 -10.31 -11.73 20.48
CA THR A 32 -10.55 -11.05 21.76
C THR A 32 -11.47 -9.84 21.52
N SER A 33 -12.43 -9.60 22.41
CA SER A 33 -13.23 -8.37 22.40
C SER A 33 -12.41 -7.16 22.88
N PHE A 34 -12.85 -5.94 22.58
CA PHE A 34 -12.13 -4.74 23.01
C PHE A 34 -12.17 -4.58 24.54
N GLU A 35 -13.28 -4.96 25.17
CA GLU A 35 -13.50 -4.82 26.61
C GLU A 35 -12.67 -5.81 27.44
N GLU A 36 -12.50 -7.04 26.96
CA GLU A 36 -11.79 -8.11 27.67
C GLU A 36 -10.27 -8.08 27.45
N ALA A 37 -9.78 -7.25 26.52
CA ALA A 37 -8.38 -7.25 26.15
C ALA A 37 -7.48 -6.67 27.25
N SER A 38 -6.43 -7.41 27.59
CA SER A 38 -5.37 -6.94 28.49
C SER A 38 -4.58 -5.79 27.86
N LEU A 39 -4.43 -5.82 26.53
CA LEU A 39 -3.72 -4.80 25.76
C LEU A 39 -4.44 -4.50 24.45
N LYS A 40 -4.61 -3.21 24.16
CA LYS A 40 -5.32 -2.67 22.98
C LYS A 40 -4.34 -1.91 22.11
N ILE A 41 -4.10 -2.41 20.91
CA ILE A 41 -3.12 -1.87 19.97
C ILE A 41 -3.84 -1.45 18.69
N CYS A 42 -3.58 -0.25 18.20
CA CYS A 42 -3.95 0.16 16.85
C CYS A 42 -2.70 0.40 16.02
N LEU A 43 -2.55 -0.32 14.91
CA LEU A 43 -1.45 -0.13 13.96
C LEU A 43 -1.89 0.79 12.83
N ILE A 44 -1.17 1.90 12.66
CA ILE A 44 -1.58 3.01 11.84
C ILE A 44 -0.57 3.24 10.72
N PHE A 45 -1.08 3.36 9.50
CA PHE A 45 -0.29 3.80 8.35
C PHE A 45 -0.63 5.27 8.03
N PRO A 46 0.36 6.19 7.98
CA PRO A 46 0.11 7.62 7.82
C PRO A 46 -0.13 8.02 6.36
N ASP A 47 -0.96 7.26 5.66
CA ASP A 47 -1.36 7.52 4.28
C ASP A 47 -2.74 6.88 4.03
N LEU A 48 -3.30 7.10 2.85
CA LEU A 48 -4.59 6.54 2.45
C LEU A 48 -4.56 5.02 2.50
N TYR A 49 -5.74 4.45 2.76
CA TYR A 49 -5.99 3.01 2.88
C TYR A 49 -5.35 2.20 1.74
N GLU A 50 -5.47 2.64 0.49
CA GLU A 50 -4.96 1.89 -0.66
C GLU A 50 -3.45 1.67 -0.64
N ILE A 51 -2.71 2.63 -0.07
CA ILE A 51 -1.26 2.56 0.12
C ILE A 51 -0.94 1.69 1.33
N GLY A 52 -1.55 2.00 2.48
CA GLY A 52 -1.24 1.31 3.73
C GLY A 52 -1.64 -0.17 3.73
N MET A 53 -2.76 -0.53 3.10
CA MET A 53 -3.20 -1.91 2.91
C MET A 53 -2.31 -2.70 1.92
N SER A 54 -1.46 -2.02 1.16
CA SER A 54 -0.43 -2.67 0.32
C SER A 54 0.91 -2.84 1.06
N HIS A 55 1.03 -2.38 2.32
CA HIS A 55 2.28 -2.39 3.06
C HIS A 55 2.48 -3.71 3.83
N ILE A 56 3.41 -4.55 3.37
CA ILE A 56 3.69 -5.86 3.96
C ILE A 56 4.14 -5.78 5.42
N GLY A 57 4.91 -4.76 5.81
CA GLY A 57 5.37 -4.59 7.19
C GLY A 57 4.21 -4.36 8.16
N LEU A 58 3.15 -3.66 7.72
CA LEU A 58 1.96 -3.45 8.54
C LEU A 58 1.21 -4.76 8.73
N HIS A 59 1.02 -5.52 7.65
CA HIS A 59 0.36 -6.83 7.71
C HIS A 59 1.12 -7.82 8.58
N LEU A 60 2.46 -7.82 8.48
CA LEU A 60 3.31 -8.69 9.28
C LEU A 60 3.14 -8.42 10.78
N LEU A 61 3.27 -7.16 11.20
CA LEU A 61 3.09 -6.80 12.61
C LEU A 61 1.65 -7.04 13.09
N TYR A 62 0.66 -6.77 12.24
CA TYR A 62 -0.74 -7.08 12.53
C TYR A 62 -0.96 -8.57 12.79
N LEU A 63 -0.46 -9.44 11.91
CA LEU A 63 -0.58 -10.90 12.06
C LEU A 63 0.17 -11.40 13.30
N ILE A 64 1.38 -10.89 13.58
CA ILE A 64 2.16 -11.29 14.76
C ILE A 64 1.44 -10.94 16.07
N LEU A 65 0.85 -9.75 16.16
CA LEU A 65 0.18 -9.29 17.38
C LEU A 65 -1.23 -9.89 17.53
N LYS A 66 -1.97 -10.03 16.44
CA LYS A 66 -3.36 -10.53 16.47
C LYS A 66 -3.48 -11.96 16.98
N GLU A 67 -2.43 -12.77 16.82
CA GLU A 67 -2.40 -14.15 17.31
C GLU A 67 -2.05 -14.25 18.80
N ARG A 68 -1.79 -13.13 19.49
CA ARG A 68 -1.47 -13.12 20.91
C ARG A 68 -2.75 -13.19 21.75
N PRO A 69 -2.89 -14.19 22.63
CA PRO A 69 -4.04 -14.30 23.53
C PRO A 69 -4.20 -13.03 24.39
N GLY A 70 -5.43 -12.57 24.55
CA GLY A 70 -5.74 -11.39 25.36
C GLY A 70 -5.45 -10.05 24.68
N TYR A 71 -4.84 -10.02 23.49
CA TYR A 71 -4.59 -8.77 22.79
C TYR A 71 -5.76 -8.44 21.85
N PHE A 72 -6.08 -7.15 21.76
CA PHE A 72 -6.96 -6.60 20.74
C PHE A 72 -6.14 -5.75 19.78
N VAL A 73 -6.17 -6.11 18.50
CA VAL A 73 -5.37 -5.44 17.46
C VAL A 73 -6.28 -4.94 16.35
N ASP A 74 -6.20 -3.63 16.10
CA ASP A 74 -6.97 -2.93 15.08
C ASP A 74 -6.03 -2.13 14.17
N ARG A 75 -6.56 -1.54 13.10
CA ARG A 75 -5.80 -0.74 12.15
C ARG A 75 -6.41 0.65 11.98
N ALA A 76 -5.62 1.62 11.54
CA ALA A 76 -6.16 2.89 11.03
C ALA A 76 -5.29 3.46 9.93
N TYR A 77 -5.85 4.42 9.19
CA TYR A 77 -5.22 5.05 8.03
C TYR A 77 -5.48 6.55 8.06
N ALA A 78 -4.65 7.33 7.37
CA ALA A 78 -4.93 8.74 7.20
C ALA A 78 -6.25 8.92 6.39
N PRO A 79 -7.18 9.78 6.83
CA PRO A 79 -8.40 10.02 6.08
C PRO A 79 -8.10 10.81 4.81
N ALA A 80 -8.93 10.63 3.78
CA ALA A 80 -8.93 11.53 2.64
C ALA A 80 -9.57 12.87 3.02
N ARG A 81 -9.34 13.90 2.21
CA ARG A 81 -9.81 15.27 2.48
C ARG A 81 -11.32 15.38 2.73
N ASP A 82 -12.13 14.60 2.02
CA ASP A 82 -13.59 14.60 2.17
C ASP A 82 -14.03 14.00 3.52
N LEU A 83 -13.44 12.88 3.94
CA LEU A 83 -13.69 12.33 5.27
C LEU A 83 -13.17 13.27 6.37
N GLU A 84 -11.93 13.78 6.24
CA GLU A 84 -11.36 14.72 7.21
C GLU A 84 -12.27 15.92 7.44
N ALA A 85 -12.79 16.53 6.37
CA ALA A 85 -13.70 17.68 6.45
C ALA A 85 -14.95 17.36 7.28
N ILE A 86 -15.59 16.21 7.04
CA ILE A 86 -16.79 15.79 7.78
C ILE A 86 -16.45 15.54 9.26
N LEU A 87 -15.35 14.83 9.54
CA LEU A 87 -14.92 14.54 10.92
C LEU A 87 -14.70 15.83 11.72
N ARG A 88 -14.03 16.82 11.13
CA ARG A 88 -13.79 18.13 11.75
C ARG A 88 -15.10 18.91 11.94
N GLN A 89 -15.97 18.96 10.93
CA GLN A 89 -17.24 19.67 10.98
C GLN A 89 -18.17 19.11 12.06
N GLU A 90 -18.26 17.78 12.16
CA GLU A 90 -19.17 17.09 13.09
C GLU A 90 -18.51 16.77 14.44
N LYS A 91 -17.25 17.16 14.63
CA LYS A 91 -16.44 16.89 15.84
C LYS A 91 -16.41 15.41 16.20
N VAL A 92 -16.26 14.56 15.19
CA VAL A 92 -16.12 13.12 15.33
C VAL A 92 -14.63 12.77 15.29
N PRO A 93 -14.10 12.08 16.32
CA PRO A 93 -12.70 11.69 16.30
C PRO A 93 -12.43 10.66 15.20
N LEU A 94 -11.17 10.57 14.75
CA LEU A 94 -10.76 9.45 13.92
C LEU A 94 -10.94 8.14 14.69
N LEU A 95 -11.57 7.16 14.03
CA LEU A 95 -11.86 5.86 14.59
C LEU A 95 -10.94 4.79 13.98
N SER A 96 -10.71 3.73 14.74
CA SER A 96 -10.09 2.51 14.24
C SER A 96 -10.95 1.87 13.15
N LEU A 97 -10.31 1.17 12.22
CA LEU A 97 -10.93 0.67 11.03
C LEU A 97 -11.90 -0.45 11.36
N GLU A 98 -11.57 -1.47 12.14
CA GLU A 98 -12.44 -2.62 12.35
C GLU A 98 -13.51 -2.34 13.42
N ALA A 99 -13.10 -1.99 14.64
CA ALA A 99 -14.04 -1.82 15.76
C ALA A 99 -14.68 -0.44 15.87
N LYS A 100 -14.30 0.52 15.03
CA LYS A 100 -14.82 1.89 15.07
C LYS A 100 -14.65 2.54 16.45
N ARG A 101 -13.49 2.33 17.08
CA ARG A 101 -13.16 2.93 18.39
C ARG A 101 -12.33 4.19 18.22
N PRO A 102 -12.60 5.26 18.98
CA PRO A 102 -11.71 6.42 19.02
C PRO A 102 -10.28 6.00 19.29
N LEU A 103 -9.32 6.52 18.51
CA LEU A 103 -7.92 6.09 18.64
C LEU A 103 -7.33 6.37 20.04
N LYS A 104 -7.81 7.41 20.72
CA LYS A 104 -7.41 7.73 22.09
C LYS A 104 -7.79 6.66 23.14
N ASP A 105 -8.68 5.72 22.80
CA ASP A 105 -9.15 4.67 23.72
C ASP A 105 -8.24 3.42 23.71
N PHE A 106 -7.23 3.38 22.84
CA PHE A 106 -6.24 2.30 22.78
C PHE A 106 -5.12 2.52 23.80
N ASP A 107 -4.40 1.45 24.15
CA ASP A 107 -3.21 1.54 25.03
C ASP A 107 -1.97 1.94 24.22
N VAL A 108 -1.89 1.50 22.95
CA VAL A 108 -0.77 1.75 22.04
C VAL A 108 -1.26 2.15 20.66
N LEU A 109 -0.71 3.23 20.11
CA LEU A 109 -0.86 3.61 18.70
C LEU A 109 0.48 3.49 17.99
N GLY A 110 0.63 2.48 17.14
CA GLY A 110 1.82 2.28 16.32
C GLY A 110 1.71 2.99 14.98
N ILE A 111 2.23 4.22 14.86
CA ILE A 111 2.16 5.03 13.64
C ILE A 111 3.47 4.88 12.87
N SER A 112 3.43 4.17 11.74
CA SER A 112 4.61 4.02 10.87
C SER A 112 5.08 5.37 10.32
N TYR A 113 6.37 5.52 10.04
CA TYR A 113 6.99 6.59 9.27
C TYR A 113 7.73 5.97 8.06
N PRO A 114 6.98 5.62 6.99
CA PRO A 114 7.53 4.84 5.88
C PRO A 114 8.41 5.69 4.94
N TYR A 115 8.02 6.93 4.69
CA TYR A 115 8.72 7.90 3.85
C TYR A 115 8.41 9.32 4.32
N GLU A 116 9.22 10.30 3.92
CA GLU A 116 9.30 11.60 4.59
C GLU A 116 8.05 12.46 4.43
N LEU A 117 7.42 12.42 3.25
CA LEU A 117 6.24 13.24 2.90
C LEU A 117 4.95 12.79 3.63
N CYS A 118 5.02 11.77 4.48
CA CYS A 118 3.94 11.40 5.41
C CYS A 118 3.93 12.21 6.71
N ALA A 119 4.92 13.07 6.96
CA ALA A 119 5.10 13.71 8.26
C ALA A 119 3.86 14.49 8.76
N THR A 120 3.21 15.25 7.87
CA THR A 120 1.97 15.99 8.19
C THR A 120 0.79 15.08 8.47
N ASN A 121 0.75 13.89 7.87
CA ASN A 121 -0.32 12.92 8.11
C ASN A 121 -0.24 12.32 9.52
N ILE A 122 0.98 12.15 10.07
CA ILE A 122 1.16 11.71 11.47
C ILE A 122 0.50 12.72 12.41
N VAL A 123 0.79 14.02 12.22
CA VAL A 123 0.17 15.10 13.00
C VAL A 123 -1.34 15.13 12.82
N ASN A 124 -1.84 14.93 11.59
CA ASN A 124 -3.27 14.88 11.30
C ASN A 124 -4.01 13.76 12.02
N ILE A 125 -3.40 12.58 12.08
CA ILE A 125 -3.97 11.44 12.79
C ILE A 125 -4.07 11.74 14.29
N LEU A 126 -3.02 12.31 14.89
CA LEU A 126 -3.01 12.67 16.32
C LEU A 126 -4.06 13.75 16.63
N ASP A 127 -4.12 14.79 15.81
CA ASP A 127 -5.09 15.88 15.96
C ASP A 127 -6.54 15.38 15.83
N LEU A 128 -6.84 14.56 14.80
CA LEU A 128 -8.17 13.97 14.64
C LEU A 128 -8.50 12.91 15.72
N ALA A 129 -7.50 12.29 16.34
CA ALA A 129 -7.70 11.42 17.50
C ALA A 129 -8.02 12.22 18.78
N GLY A 130 -7.84 13.55 18.76
CA GLY A 130 -7.96 14.42 19.93
C GLY A 130 -6.76 14.29 20.87
N LEU A 131 -5.58 13.98 20.35
CA LEU A 131 -4.33 13.83 21.10
C LEU A 131 -3.37 14.98 20.76
N PRO A 132 -2.67 15.57 21.75
CA PRO A 132 -1.61 16.53 21.49
C PRO A 132 -0.54 15.94 20.54
N ALA A 133 -0.14 16.75 19.54
CA ALA A 133 0.82 16.33 18.54
C ALA A 133 2.19 16.03 19.17
N LEU A 134 2.66 16.88 20.09
CA LEU A 134 3.95 16.72 20.75
C LEU A 134 3.85 15.76 21.94
N ALA A 135 4.79 14.81 22.03
CA ALA A 135 4.84 13.80 23.07
C ALA A 135 4.94 14.39 24.49
N LYS A 136 5.59 15.54 24.64
CA LYS A 136 5.74 16.26 25.91
C LYS A 136 4.44 16.87 26.44
N ASP A 137 3.48 17.16 25.56
CA ASP A 137 2.23 17.86 25.93
C ASP A 137 1.07 16.89 26.20
N ARG A 138 1.30 15.57 26.07
CA ARG A 138 0.25 14.55 26.27
C ARG A 138 0.02 14.27 27.75
N PRO A 139 -1.18 14.55 28.30
CA PRO A 139 -1.49 14.33 29.70
C PRO A 139 -1.84 12.86 29.97
N ALA A 140 -1.40 12.32 31.11
CA ALA A 140 -1.82 10.98 31.56
C ALA A 140 -3.32 10.94 31.92
N PRO A 141 -4.05 9.84 31.64
CA PRO A 141 -3.66 8.69 30.82
C PRO A 141 -3.83 8.96 29.31
N PHE A 142 -2.88 8.51 28.48
CA PHE A 142 -2.93 8.62 27.02
C PHE A 142 -2.27 7.37 26.39
N PRO A 143 -2.61 7.01 25.14
CA PRO A 143 -1.95 5.90 24.44
C PRO A 143 -0.46 6.17 24.23
N LEU A 144 0.37 5.15 24.39
CA LEU A 144 1.77 5.19 23.96
C LEU A 144 1.84 5.32 22.43
N ILE A 145 2.49 6.36 21.91
CA ILE A 145 2.69 6.55 20.47
C ILE A 145 4.04 5.98 20.04
N LEU A 146 3.99 4.86 19.32
CA LEU A 146 5.15 4.15 18.80
C LEU A 146 5.40 4.49 17.33
N GLY A 147 6.66 4.74 16.98
CA GLY A 147 7.14 4.94 15.62
C GLY A 147 7.92 3.76 15.07
N GLY A 148 8.14 3.73 13.76
CA GLY A 148 8.96 2.75 13.05
C GLY A 148 8.88 2.94 11.54
N GLY A 149 9.50 2.08 10.74
CA GLY A 149 9.50 2.19 9.27
C GLY A 149 10.82 2.72 8.71
N SER A 150 10.98 2.77 7.38
CA SER A 150 12.28 3.05 6.77
C SER A 150 12.81 4.47 6.96
N ALA A 151 11.93 5.48 7.04
CA ALA A 151 12.38 6.86 7.15
C ALA A 151 12.97 7.20 8.53
N VAL A 152 12.77 6.35 9.54
CA VAL A 152 13.37 6.52 10.88
C VAL A 152 14.89 6.29 10.91
N ALA A 153 15.51 5.99 9.77
CA ALA A 153 16.96 6.09 9.61
C ALA A 153 17.47 7.54 9.85
N ASN A 154 16.60 8.54 9.77
CA ASN A 154 16.77 9.79 10.49
C ASN A 154 15.45 10.14 11.19
N PRO A 155 15.31 9.85 12.50
CA PRO A 155 14.06 10.06 13.21
C PRO A 155 13.84 11.52 13.63
N GLU A 156 14.90 12.34 13.68
CA GLU A 156 14.89 13.66 14.33
C GLU A 156 13.80 14.63 13.83
N PRO A 157 13.48 14.72 12.53
CA PRO A 157 12.41 15.60 12.05
C PRO A 157 11.03 15.29 12.64
N VAL A 158 10.78 14.03 13.03
CA VAL A 158 9.49 13.58 13.57
C VAL A 158 9.56 13.12 15.02
N ALA A 159 10.77 13.06 15.61
CA ALA A 159 11.02 12.55 16.95
C ALA A 159 10.11 13.18 18.02
N PRO A 160 9.81 14.50 18.01
CA PRO A 160 8.91 15.11 18.99
C PRO A 160 7.46 14.60 18.97
N PHE A 161 7.03 13.92 17.89
CA PHE A 161 5.68 13.36 17.78
C PHE A 161 5.57 11.93 18.33
N TYR A 162 6.67 11.30 18.71
CA TYR A 162 6.71 9.90 19.18
C TYR A 162 7.15 9.81 20.62
N ASP A 163 6.59 8.84 21.35
CA ASP A 163 7.06 8.49 22.70
C ASP A 163 8.26 7.55 22.63
N ALA A 164 8.24 6.59 21.70
CA ALA A 164 9.37 5.74 21.34
C ALA A 164 9.32 5.35 19.86
N ILE A 165 10.47 5.02 19.27
CA ILE A 165 10.60 4.68 17.84
C ILE A 165 11.42 3.39 17.72
N ILE A 166 10.93 2.43 16.94
CA ILE A 166 11.63 1.18 16.66
C ILE A 166 12.55 1.38 15.44
N ILE A 167 13.85 1.22 15.66
CA ILE A 167 14.89 1.25 14.64
C ILE A 167 15.21 -0.17 14.19
N GLY A 168 14.95 -0.47 12.93
CA GLY A 168 15.21 -1.77 12.33
C GLY A 168 13.96 -2.65 12.24
N GLU A 169 14.13 -3.94 12.47
CA GLU A 169 13.11 -4.96 12.22
C GLU A 169 12.33 -5.28 13.51
N ALA A 170 11.01 -5.15 13.45
CA ALA A 170 10.15 -5.08 14.63
C ALA A 170 9.47 -6.41 15.00
N GLU A 171 9.66 -7.48 14.24
CA GLU A 171 8.94 -8.75 14.44
C GLU A 171 9.11 -9.36 15.85
N GLU A 172 10.32 -9.33 16.39
CA GLU A 172 10.59 -9.71 17.79
C GLU A 172 10.30 -8.54 18.75
N ALA A 173 10.82 -7.35 18.42
CA ALA A 173 10.77 -6.20 19.31
C ALA A 173 9.35 -5.75 19.64
N ILE A 174 8.40 -5.90 18.70
CA ILE A 174 6.99 -5.52 18.93
C ILE A 174 6.34 -6.37 20.02
N LEU A 175 6.79 -7.61 20.19
CA LEU A 175 6.30 -8.51 21.23
C LEU A 175 6.88 -8.16 22.60
N GLU A 176 8.19 -7.87 22.64
CA GLU A 176 8.89 -7.38 23.84
C GLU A 176 8.27 -6.05 24.33
N ILE A 177 8.00 -5.13 23.39
CA ILE A 177 7.34 -3.85 23.67
C ILE A 177 5.90 -4.07 24.16
N ALA A 178 5.11 -4.89 23.46
CA ALA A 178 3.72 -5.14 23.85
C ALA A 178 3.64 -5.71 25.28
N GLU A 179 4.50 -6.67 25.61
CA GLU A 179 4.57 -7.25 26.95
C GLU A 179 5.01 -6.22 28.00
N THR A 180 6.00 -5.38 27.70
CA THR A 180 6.44 -4.29 28.58
C THR A 180 5.31 -3.30 28.87
N VAL A 181 4.53 -2.92 27.85
CA VAL A 181 3.38 -2.03 28.01
C VAL A 181 2.27 -2.69 28.83
N ARG A 182 1.99 -3.97 28.58
CA ARG A 182 0.98 -4.74 29.34
C ARG A 182 1.34 -4.79 30.83
N GLN A 183 2.60 -5.11 31.16
CA GLN A 183 3.09 -5.16 32.53
C GLN A 183 3.06 -3.78 33.20
N ALA A 184 3.49 -2.73 32.50
CA ALA A 184 3.44 -1.36 33.00
C ALA A 184 2.00 -0.91 33.31
N LYS A 185 1.05 -1.24 32.44
CA LYS A 185 -0.37 -0.94 32.62
C LYS A 185 -0.96 -1.67 33.83
N GLU A 186 -0.67 -2.96 33.99
CA GLU A 186 -1.14 -3.74 35.14
C GLU A 186 -0.50 -3.30 36.47
N GLY A 187 0.77 -2.89 36.44
CA GLY A 187 1.51 -2.39 37.60
C GLY A 187 1.25 -0.92 37.94
N GLY A 188 0.51 -0.18 37.10
CA GLY A 188 0.27 1.26 37.30
C GLY A 188 1.50 2.14 37.12
N ALA A 189 2.46 1.73 36.29
CA ALA A 189 3.70 2.46 36.05
C ALA A 189 3.44 3.83 35.38
N THR A 190 4.27 4.81 35.72
CA THR A 190 4.28 6.13 35.11
C THR A 190 4.82 6.06 33.67
N LYS A 191 4.53 7.10 32.87
CA LYS A 191 5.11 7.25 31.52
C LYS A 191 6.64 7.17 31.56
N ALA A 192 7.27 7.81 32.55
CA ALA A 192 8.72 7.85 32.66
C ALA A 192 9.30 6.44 32.93
N GLU A 193 8.69 5.67 33.83
CA GLU A 193 9.09 4.28 34.11
C GLU A 193 8.89 3.37 32.90
N LEU A 194 7.78 3.55 32.16
CA LEU A 194 7.55 2.80 30.92
C LEU A 194 8.61 3.13 29.86
N LEU A 195 8.93 4.41 29.63
CA LEU A 195 9.95 4.81 28.66
C LEU A 195 11.35 4.31 29.06
N GLU A 196 11.65 4.30 30.36
CA GLU A 196 12.88 3.73 30.90
C GLU A 196 12.95 2.23 30.60
N ALA A 197 11.89 1.47 30.87
CA ALA A 197 11.82 0.04 30.56
C ALA A 197 11.95 -0.23 29.05
N LEU A 198 11.25 0.55 28.22
CA LEU A 198 11.32 0.40 26.75
C LEU A 198 12.71 0.67 26.20
N SER A 199 13.48 1.59 26.79
CA SER A 199 14.85 1.88 26.34
C SER A 199 15.84 0.72 26.54
N ALA A 200 15.50 -0.28 27.36
CA ALA A 200 16.30 -1.49 27.51
C ALA A 200 16.13 -2.49 26.35
N ILE A 201 15.12 -2.29 25.50
CA ILE A 201 14.85 -3.15 24.34
C ILE A 201 15.75 -2.71 23.17
N GLU A 202 16.56 -3.63 22.63
CA GLU A 202 17.43 -3.34 21.48
C GLU A 202 16.62 -2.81 20.29
N GLY A 203 17.06 -1.68 19.72
CA GLY A 203 16.39 -1.01 18.61
C GLY A 203 15.36 0.03 19.03
N VAL A 204 14.99 0.14 20.30
CA VAL A 204 14.07 1.20 20.74
C VAL A 204 14.85 2.49 20.97
N TYR A 205 14.45 3.55 20.27
CA TYR A 205 14.88 4.93 20.46
C TYR A 205 13.82 5.71 21.25
N VAL A 206 14.19 6.33 22.36
CA VAL A 206 13.32 7.20 23.16
C VAL A 206 13.76 8.67 22.98
N PRO A 207 13.03 9.49 22.19
CA PRO A 207 13.43 10.86 21.87
C PRO A 207 13.67 11.78 23.08
N SER A 208 12.92 11.58 24.17
CA SER A 208 13.04 12.39 25.39
C SER A 208 14.34 12.16 26.16
N PHE A 209 15.13 11.14 25.81
CA PHE A 209 16.43 10.88 26.42
C PHE A 209 17.57 11.56 25.66
N PHE A 210 17.25 12.42 24.70
CA PHE A 210 18.22 13.12 23.87
C PHE A 210 17.84 14.59 23.71
N GLU A 211 18.83 15.48 23.82
CA GLU A 211 18.69 16.92 23.69
C GLU A 211 19.53 17.44 22.51
N PRO A 212 18.93 18.08 21.48
CA PRO A 212 19.71 18.64 20.38
C PRO A 212 20.46 19.89 20.82
N VAL A 213 21.73 19.99 20.42
CA VAL A 213 22.63 21.10 20.75
C VAL A 213 22.91 21.90 19.48
N TYR A 214 22.77 23.23 19.59
CA TYR A 214 22.95 24.17 18.50
C TYR A 214 23.95 25.27 18.87
N GLN A 215 24.73 25.73 17.89
CA GLN A 215 25.52 26.94 17.97
C GLN A 215 25.00 27.94 16.93
N GLY A 216 24.20 28.91 17.38
CA GLY A 216 23.37 29.71 16.51
C GLY A 216 22.38 28.82 15.76
N GLU A 217 22.39 28.88 14.43
CA GLU A 217 21.52 28.05 13.58
C GLU A 217 22.14 26.70 13.20
N THR A 218 23.39 26.43 13.63
CA THR A 218 24.14 25.24 13.25
C THR A 218 23.90 24.12 14.26
N PHE A 219 23.48 22.95 13.79
CA PHE A 219 23.43 21.73 14.61
C PHE A 219 24.85 21.26 14.94
N VAL A 220 25.16 21.08 16.23
CA VAL A 220 26.49 20.67 16.70
C VAL A 220 26.49 19.34 17.46
N GLY A 221 25.34 18.69 17.59
CA GLY A 221 25.25 17.33 18.13
C GLY A 221 23.96 17.06 18.88
N LEU A 222 23.84 15.81 19.34
CA LEU A 222 22.73 15.35 20.16
C LEU A 222 23.31 14.86 21.49
N LYS A 223 22.92 15.51 22.59
CA LYS A 223 23.38 15.18 23.95
C LYS A 223 22.50 14.09 24.54
N PRO A 224 23.03 12.90 24.85
CA PRO A 224 22.29 11.88 25.59
C PRO A 224 22.08 12.35 27.04
N LEU A 225 20.87 12.17 27.54
CA LEU A 225 20.46 12.54 28.91
C LEU A 225 20.52 11.35 29.87
N LYS A 226 20.58 10.13 29.33
CA LYS A 226 20.66 8.88 30.09
C LYS A 226 22.06 8.23 29.90
N PRO A 227 22.79 7.96 30.99
CA PRO A 227 24.07 7.23 30.91
C PRO A 227 23.93 5.83 30.30
N GLY A 228 24.84 5.44 29.41
CA GLY A 228 24.82 4.13 28.74
C GLY A 228 23.78 4.00 27.61
N TYR A 229 23.12 5.11 27.25
CA TYR A 229 22.11 5.16 26.20
C TYR A 229 22.45 6.24 25.16
N GLU A 230 23.66 6.18 24.62
CA GLU A 230 24.20 7.20 23.69
C GLU A 230 23.99 6.83 22.22
N LYS A 231 23.86 5.53 21.91
CA LYS A 231 23.65 5.03 20.55
C LYS A 231 22.57 3.96 20.51
N ILE A 232 21.70 4.05 19.53
CA ILE A 232 20.60 3.11 19.31
C ILE A 232 20.97 2.17 18.18
N LYS A 233 21.38 0.96 18.55
CA LYS A 233 21.66 -0.10 17.59
C LYS A 233 20.35 -0.64 17.03
N ARG A 234 20.23 -0.68 15.71
CA ARG A 234 19.04 -1.24 15.05
C ARG A 234 18.88 -2.72 15.39
N ARG A 235 17.62 -3.15 15.48
CA ARG A 235 17.27 -4.58 15.57
C ARG A 235 17.38 -5.23 14.19
N ILE A 236 17.99 -6.42 14.14
CA ILE A 236 18.10 -7.24 12.91
C ILE A 236 17.54 -8.62 13.22
N LEU A 237 16.52 -9.05 12.48
CA LEU A 237 16.00 -10.41 12.57
C LEU A 237 16.98 -11.38 11.88
N PRO A 238 17.61 -12.32 12.58
CA PRO A 238 18.56 -13.24 11.96
C PRO A 238 17.93 -14.11 10.85
N GLN A 239 16.67 -14.51 11.00
CA GLN A 239 15.95 -15.39 10.06
C GLN A 239 14.50 -14.91 9.88
N LEU A 240 14.02 -14.80 8.63
CA LEU A 240 12.72 -14.18 8.30
C LEU A 240 11.47 -14.94 8.79
N ASP A 241 11.61 -16.18 9.21
CA ASP A 241 10.51 -17.02 9.73
C ASP A 241 10.71 -17.36 11.21
N GLN A 242 11.60 -16.67 11.90
CA GLN A 242 11.90 -16.93 13.31
C GLN A 242 10.69 -16.66 14.22
N VAL A 243 9.82 -15.71 13.85
CA VAL A 243 8.55 -15.46 14.53
C VAL A 243 7.44 -16.07 13.69
N PRO A 244 6.86 -17.23 14.09
CA PRO A 244 5.81 -17.89 13.33
C PRO A 244 4.48 -17.14 13.46
N TYR A 245 3.71 -17.10 12.37
CA TYR A 245 2.35 -16.60 12.32
C TYR A 245 1.58 -17.32 11.19
N PRO A 246 0.25 -17.53 11.32
CA PRO A 246 -0.57 -18.02 10.22
C PRO A 246 -0.60 -16.98 9.10
N TYR A 247 -0.31 -17.39 7.87
CA TYR A 247 -0.28 -16.46 6.75
C TYR A 247 -1.66 -16.22 6.12
N ARG A 248 -2.52 -15.56 6.91
CA ARG A 248 -3.90 -15.22 6.55
C ARG A 248 -4.11 -13.70 6.56
N PRO A 249 -3.46 -12.95 5.65
CA PRO A 249 -3.55 -11.50 5.64
C PRO A 249 -5.00 -11.03 5.41
N PRO A 250 -5.36 -9.83 5.91
CA PRO A 250 -6.67 -9.25 5.63
C PRO A 250 -6.89 -9.06 4.12
N VAL A 251 -8.11 -9.30 3.66
CA VAL A 251 -8.49 -9.17 2.25
C VAL A 251 -9.34 -7.90 2.09
N PRO A 252 -8.86 -6.89 1.35
CA PRO A 252 -9.56 -5.62 1.22
C PRO A 252 -10.79 -5.77 0.32
N TRP A 253 -11.87 -5.05 0.64
CA TRP A 253 -12.99 -4.91 -0.28
C TRP A 253 -12.69 -3.87 -1.37
N ALA A 254 -12.04 -2.77 -0.97
CA ALA A 254 -11.61 -1.71 -1.86
C ALA A 254 -10.42 -2.14 -2.73
N GLU A 255 -10.27 -1.50 -3.89
CA GLU A 255 -9.07 -1.67 -4.70
C GLU A 255 -7.85 -1.06 -4.01
N ILE A 256 -6.78 -1.83 -3.89
CA ILE A 256 -5.51 -1.38 -3.30
C ILE A 256 -4.42 -1.34 -4.37
N THR A 257 -3.34 -0.61 -4.12
CA THR A 257 -2.24 -0.42 -5.09
C THR A 257 -1.58 -1.73 -5.52
N HIS A 258 -1.47 -2.69 -4.61
CA HIS A 258 -0.93 -4.03 -4.88
C HIS A 258 -1.92 -5.11 -4.45
N ASP A 259 -2.97 -5.31 -5.25
CA ASP A 259 -4.04 -6.28 -4.96
C ASP A 259 -3.66 -7.72 -5.38
N ARG A 260 -2.79 -8.35 -4.58
CA ARG A 260 -2.29 -9.72 -4.78
C ARG A 260 -1.66 -10.28 -3.50
N LEU A 261 -1.49 -11.60 -3.43
CA LEU A 261 -0.78 -12.23 -2.32
C LEU A 261 0.71 -11.94 -2.41
N ALA A 262 1.25 -11.15 -1.50
CA ALA A 262 2.65 -10.73 -1.54
C ALA A 262 3.49 -11.62 -0.61
N ILE A 263 4.52 -12.30 -1.11
CA ILE A 263 5.37 -13.18 -0.30
C ILE A 263 6.80 -12.64 -0.35
N GLU A 264 7.33 -12.22 0.79
CA GLU A 264 8.75 -11.86 0.91
C GLU A 264 9.59 -13.13 0.75
N ILE A 265 10.34 -13.23 -0.36
CA ILE A 265 11.23 -14.37 -0.65
C ILE A 265 12.65 -14.15 -0.11
N SER A 266 13.03 -12.89 0.06
CA SER A 266 14.29 -12.49 0.68
C SER A 266 14.23 -11.05 1.17
N ARG A 267 15.04 -10.75 2.20
CA ARG A 267 15.22 -9.42 2.76
C ARG A 267 16.69 -9.04 2.72
N GLY A 268 16.96 -7.78 2.40
CA GLY A 268 18.32 -7.25 2.31
C GLY A 268 18.88 -7.18 0.89
N CYS A 269 19.83 -6.27 0.71
CA CYS A 269 20.55 -6.07 -0.55
C CYS A 269 22.00 -5.69 -0.26
N THR A 270 22.94 -6.50 -0.77
CA THR A 270 24.39 -6.32 -0.58
C THR A 270 25.08 -5.72 -1.80
N ARG A 271 24.32 -5.41 -2.86
CA ARG A 271 24.82 -4.74 -4.08
C ARG A 271 25.49 -3.40 -3.78
N GLY A 272 25.13 -2.74 -2.68
CA GLY A 272 25.85 -1.57 -2.16
C GLY A 272 25.81 -0.34 -3.07
N CYS A 273 24.67 -0.07 -3.72
CA CYS A 273 24.51 1.18 -4.47
C CYS A 273 24.64 2.37 -3.51
N ARG A 274 25.53 3.31 -3.82
CA ARG A 274 26.04 4.33 -2.89
C ARG A 274 25.02 5.39 -2.45
N PHE A 275 23.94 5.52 -3.21
CA PHE A 275 22.78 6.37 -2.92
C PHE A 275 21.67 5.65 -2.14
N CYS A 276 21.68 4.31 -2.11
CA CYS A 276 20.51 3.52 -1.73
C CYS A 276 20.50 3.22 -0.23
N GLN A 277 19.60 3.87 0.50
CA GLN A 277 19.41 3.68 1.94
C GLN A 277 19.06 2.22 2.31
N ALA A 278 18.31 1.54 1.44
CA ALA A 278 17.95 0.13 1.63
C ALA A 278 19.18 -0.79 1.72
N SER A 279 20.29 -0.39 1.09
CA SER A 279 21.57 -1.12 1.17
C SER A 279 22.27 -0.96 2.52
N SER A 280 21.81 -0.06 3.39
CA SER A 280 22.28 0.09 4.77
C SER A 280 21.27 -0.48 5.76
N ILE A 281 19.98 -0.16 5.60
CA ILE A 281 18.90 -0.56 6.52
C ILE A 281 18.66 -2.07 6.56
N TYR A 282 18.79 -2.79 5.43
CA TYR A 282 18.34 -4.18 5.34
C TYR A 282 19.45 -5.23 5.27
N ARG A 283 20.73 -4.85 5.33
CA ARG A 283 21.82 -5.84 5.43
C ARG A 283 21.72 -6.63 6.74
N PRO A 284 22.08 -7.93 6.78
CA PRO A 284 22.54 -8.78 5.67
C PRO A 284 21.39 -9.37 4.83
N VAL A 285 21.73 -10.05 3.73
CA VAL A 285 20.75 -10.74 2.88
C VAL A 285 20.32 -12.05 3.53
N ARG A 286 19.01 -12.25 3.65
CA ARG A 286 18.38 -13.47 4.18
C ARG A 286 17.34 -13.97 3.20
N GLU A 287 17.48 -15.19 2.72
CA GLU A 287 16.57 -15.84 1.77
C GLU A 287 15.71 -16.88 2.49
N ARG A 288 14.43 -16.96 2.12
CA ARG A 288 13.54 -18.04 2.58
C ARG A 288 13.75 -19.29 1.72
N PRO A 289 13.71 -20.51 2.28
CA PRO A 289 13.71 -21.74 1.49
C PRO A 289 12.49 -21.86 0.55
N ILE A 290 12.65 -22.58 -0.56
CA ILE A 290 11.59 -22.77 -1.57
C ILE A 290 10.33 -23.39 -0.94
N GLU A 291 10.50 -24.42 -0.11
CA GLU A 291 9.42 -25.15 0.54
C GLU A 291 8.59 -24.23 1.42
N ARG A 292 9.25 -23.31 2.15
CA ARG A 292 8.57 -22.33 2.99
C ARG A 292 7.77 -21.33 2.15
N ILE A 293 8.34 -20.84 1.04
CA ILE A 293 7.66 -19.93 0.12
C ILE A 293 6.40 -20.57 -0.47
N LEU A 294 6.48 -21.85 -0.87
CA LEU A 294 5.32 -22.59 -1.41
C LEU A 294 4.26 -22.85 -0.34
N ALA A 295 4.65 -23.19 0.88
CA ALA A 295 3.72 -23.36 2.00
C ALA A 295 2.97 -22.05 2.32
N LEU A 296 3.68 -20.91 2.34
CA LEU A 296 3.07 -19.59 2.48
C LEU A 296 2.10 -19.27 1.33
N ALA A 297 2.47 -19.61 0.09
CA ALA A 297 1.58 -19.42 -1.05
C ALA A 297 0.31 -20.27 -0.93
N GLU A 298 0.43 -21.54 -0.54
CA GLU A 298 -0.70 -22.44 -0.37
C GLU A 298 -1.65 -21.97 0.74
N GLU A 299 -1.11 -21.63 1.91
CA GLU A 299 -1.90 -21.10 3.03
C GLU A 299 -2.59 -19.78 2.67
N GLY A 300 -1.82 -18.84 2.11
CA GLY A 300 -2.31 -17.51 1.78
C GLY A 300 -3.35 -17.53 0.66
N LEU A 301 -3.16 -18.32 -0.39
CA LEU A 301 -4.13 -18.43 -1.50
C LEU A 301 -5.44 -19.06 -1.00
N ALA A 302 -5.36 -20.12 -0.18
CA ALA A 302 -6.54 -20.74 0.41
C ALA A 302 -7.32 -19.78 1.30
N ALA A 303 -6.64 -18.97 2.11
CA ALA A 303 -7.27 -18.03 3.04
C ALA A 303 -7.82 -16.77 2.36
N THR A 304 -7.30 -16.36 1.20
CA THR A 304 -7.61 -15.05 0.59
C THR A 304 -8.46 -15.17 -0.67
N GLY A 305 -8.23 -16.22 -1.48
CA GLY A 305 -8.82 -16.37 -2.80
C GLY A 305 -8.19 -15.48 -3.88
N TRP A 306 -7.04 -14.85 -3.61
CA TRP A 306 -6.27 -14.16 -4.65
C TRP A 306 -5.83 -15.12 -5.76
N ASP A 307 -5.57 -14.56 -6.93
CA ASP A 307 -5.17 -15.29 -8.12
C ASP A 307 -3.86 -14.83 -8.73
N GLU A 308 -3.16 -13.96 -8.02
CA GLU A 308 -1.82 -13.52 -8.32
C GLU A 308 -1.00 -13.62 -7.03
N VAL A 309 0.19 -14.20 -7.12
CA VAL A 309 1.22 -14.17 -6.08
C VAL A 309 2.36 -13.31 -6.57
N SER A 310 2.86 -12.42 -5.71
CA SER A 310 4.06 -11.64 -5.97
C SER A 310 5.21 -12.08 -5.09
N PHE A 311 6.35 -12.42 -5.69
CA PHE A 311 7.58 -12.60 -4.93
C PHE A 311 8.24 -11.25 -4.68
N LEU A 312 8.15 -10.81 -3.42
CA LEU A 312 8.70 -9.54 -2.96
C LEU A 312 10.13 -9.72 -2.46
N SER A 313 10.99 -8.81 -2.89
CA SER A 313 12.31 -8.54 -2.33
C SER A 313 12.84 -7.24 -2.95
N LEU A 314 13.97 -6.73 -2.45
CA LEU A 314 14.66 -5.59 -3.07
C LEU A 314 15.22 -5.93 -4.47
N SER A 315 15.49 -7.21 -4.73
CA SER A 315 15.98 -7.70 -6.02
C SER A 315 15.66 -9.19 -6.14
N ALA A 316 14.50 -9.52 -6.73
CA ALA A 316 14.05 -10.91 -6.87
C ALA A 316 15.00 -11.71 -7.77
N GLY A 317 15.60 -11.02 -8.75
CA GLY A 317 16.63 -11.56 -9.64
C GLY A 317 17.91 -12.03 -8.94
N ASP A 318 18.15 -11.61 -7.70
CA ASP A 318 19.32 -12.01 -6.92
C ASP A 318 19.05 -13.21 -6.00
N TYR A 319 17.80 -13.72 -5.94
CA TYR A 319 17.47 -14.88 -5.12
C TYR A 319 18.14 -16.14 -5.68
N SER A 320 18.91 -16.84 -4.85
CA SER A 320 19.85 -17.90 -5.27
C SER A 320 19.21 -19.01 -6.12
N CYS A 321 17.94 -19.36 -5.84
CA CYS A 321 17.23 -20.44 -6.54
C CYS A 321 15.97 -19.94 -7.29
N LEU A 322 16.05 -18.75 -7.92
CA LEU A 322 14.86 -18.11 -8.50
C LEU A 322 14.22 -18.96 -9.60
N THR A 323 15.04 -19.58 -10.46
CA THR A 323 14.54 -20.40 -11.57
C THR A 323 13.76 -21.59 -11.04
N GLU A 324 14.31 -22.30 -10.06
CA GLU A 324 13.73 -23.47 -9.41
C GLU A 324 12.45 -23.11 -8.65
N LEU A 325 12.46 -21.98 -7.94
CA LEU A 325 11.28 -21.47 -7.25
C LEU A 325 10.12 -21.19 -8.21
N ILE A 326 10.39 -20.52 -9.34
CA ILE A 326 9.36 -20.22 -10.37
C ILE A 326 8.80 -21.53 -10.95
N VAL A 327 9.68 -22.49 -11.26
CA VAL A 327 9.27 -23.80 -11.79
C VAL A 327 8.41 -24.55 -10.78
N ALA A 328 8.83 -24.61 -9.51
CA ALA A 328 8.08 -25.29 -8.46
C ALA A 328 6.72 -24.62 -8.22
N PHE A 329 6.67 -23.30 -8.19
CA PHE A 329 5.44 -22.51 -8.07
C PHE A 329 4.47 -22.82 -9.23
N ASN A 330 4.93 -22.73 -10.47
CA ASN A 330 4.08 -22.98 -11.63
C ASN A 330 3.60 -24.44 -11.70
N ARG A 331 4.44 -25.42 -11.32
CA ARG A 331 4.01 -26.83 -11.23
C ARG A 331 2.83 -26.99 -10.26
N ARG A 332 2.86 -26.28 -9.13
CA ARG A 332 1.85 -26.39 -8.07
C ARG A 332 0.57 -25.60 -8.36
N PHE A 333 0.67 -24.37 -8.88
CA PHE A 333 -0.45 -23.42 -8.89
C PHE A 333 -0.96 -23.03 -10.29
N LEU A 334 -0.26 -23.37 -11.38
CA LEU A 334 -0.75 -23.13 -12.74
C LEU A 334 -2.06 -23.89 -13.07
N PRO A 335 -2.29 -25.13 -12.59
CA PRO A 335 -3.57 -25.83 -12.77
C PRO A 335 -4.76 -25.04 -12.19
N GLU A 336 -4.54 -24.30 -11.10
CA GLU A 336 -5.53 -23.44 -10.42
C GLU A 336 -5.61 -22.03 -11.03
N LYS A 337 -4.88 -21.80 -12.13
CA LYS A 337 -4.82 -20.52 -12.85
C LYS A 337 -4.31 -19.35 -11.98
N VAL A 338 -3.38 -19.62 -11.08
CA VAL A 338 -2.74 -18.58 -10.26
C VAL A 338 -1.53 -18.00 -10.99
N ALA A 339 -1.49 -16.68 -11.14
CA ALA A 339 -0.41 -15.92 -11.76
C ALA A 339 0.76 -15.65 -10.83
N LEU A 340 1.95 -15.56 -11.40
CA LEU A 340 3.15 -15.13 -10.71
C LEU A 340 3.59 -13.74 -11.19
N SER A 341 3.95 -12.87 -10.24
CA SER A 341 4.38 -11.49 -10.47
C SER A 341 5.76 -11.23 -9.86
N LEU A 342 6.68 -10.69 -10.66
CA LEU A 342 8.06 -10.39 -10.27
C LEU A 342 8.33 -8.89 -10.48
N PRO A 343 7.97 -8.03 -9.51
CA PRO A 343 8.04 -6.58 -9.68
C PRO A 343 9.48 -6.03 -9.76
N SER A 344 10.46 -6.72 -9.16
CA SER A 344 11.82 -6.21 -8.93
C SER A 344 12.89 -7.11 -9.57
N LEU A 345 12.96 -7.15 -10.90
CA LEU A 345 13.99 -7.89 -11.63
C LEU A 345 15.16 -6.97 -12.04
N ARG A 346 16.38 -7.32 -11.64
CA ARG A 346 17.61 -6.62 -12.05
C ARG A 346 17.99 -7.01 -13.48
N VAL A 347 18.67 -6.11 -14.18
CA VAL A 347 19.32 -6.40 -15.48
C VAL A 347 20.22 -7.63 -15.35
N GLY A 348 20.16 -8.53 -16.34
CA GLY A 348 20.93 -9.77 -16.36
C GLY A 348 20.32 -10.96 -15.60
N SER A 349 19.24 -10.78 -14.83
CA SER A 349 18.57 -11.89 -14.12
C SER A 349 17.62 -12.73 -14.97
N LEU A 350 17.25 -12.24 -16.17
CA LEU A 350 16.36 -12.95 -17.07
C LEU A 350 17.12 -14.00 -17.88
N ASN A 351 16.69 -15.26 -17.76
CA ASN A 351 17.11 -16.35 -18.65
C ASN A 351 15.90 -16.90 -19.45
N GLN A 352 16.18 -17.76 -20.43
CA GLN A 352 15.14 -18.33 -21.29
C GLN A 352 14.09 -19.15 -20.52
N THR A 353 14.50 -19.85 -19.45
CA THR A 353 13.60 -20.63 -18.59
C THR A 353 12.61 -19.74 -17.85
N ILE A 354 13.10 -18.69 -17.19
CA ILE A 354 12.29 -17.68 -16.49
C ILE A 354 11.30 -17.05 -17.47
N ILE A 355 11.76 -16.67 -18.67
CA ILE A 355 10.89 -16.11 -19.72
C ILE A 355 9.79 -17.12 -20.12
N LYS A 356 10.13 -18.40 -20.31
CA LYS A 356 9.17 -19.46 -20.66
C LYS A 356 8.12 -19.67 -19.56
N GLU A 357 8.53 -19.62 -18.30
CA GLU A 357 7.65 -19.81 -17.16
C GLU A 357 6.73 -18.61 -16.90
N ILE A 358 7.24 -17.38 -17.00
CA ILE A 358 6.42 -16.16 -16.82
C ILE A 358 5.37 -16.02 -17.94
N LYS A 359 5.70 -16.45 -19.17
CA LYS A 359 4.76 -16.41 -20.32
C LYS A 359 3.45 -17.16 -20.08
N LYS A 360 3.41 -18.11 -19.14
CA LYS A 360 2.25 -18.99 -18.94
C LYS A 360 1.06 -18.30 -18.27
N VAL A 361 1.23 -17.15 -17.62
CA VAL A 361 0.17 -16.61 -16.75
C VAL A 361 -0.10 -15.11 -16.89
N ARG A 362 0.90 -14.25 -17.17
CA ARG A 362 0.65 -12.83 -17.48
C ARG A 362 1.89 -12.08 -18.00
N LYS A 363 1.70 -11.19 -19.00
CA LYS A 363 2.70 -10.19 -19.40
C LYS A 363 2.30 -8.80 -18.89
N THR A 364 2.77 -8.40 -17.71
CA THR A 364 2.80 -6.97 -17.35
C THR A 364 4.05 -6.32 -17.94
N GLY A 365 4.05 -5.00 -18.14
CA GLY A 365 5.24 -4.28 -18.61
C GLY A 365 6.48 -4.61 -17.78
N PHE A 366 7.63 -4.69 -18.43
CA PHE A 366 8.91 -5.04 -17.80
C PHE A 366 9.63 -3.78 -17.35
N THR A 367 10.34 -3.83 -16.21
CA THR A 367 10.99 -2.66 -15.61
C THR A 367 12.50 -2.91 -15.52
N LEU A 368 13.29 -1.95 -15.96
CA LEU A 368 14.73 -1.89 -15.72
C LEU A 368 15.06 -0.59 -14.97
N ALA A 369 16.01 -0.67 -14.04
CA ALA A 369 16.47 0.49 -13.28
C ALA A 369 17.98 0.72 -13.51
N PRO A 370 18.35 1.38 -14.63
CA PRO A 370 19.73 1.82 -14.88
C PRO A 370 20.19 2.86 -13.85
N GLU A 371 19.29 3.71 -13.35
CA GLU A 371 19.51 4.84 -12.44
C GLU A 371 20.36 6.00 -13.01
N ALA A 372 21.34 5.70 -13.86
CA ALA A 372 22.21 6.68 -14.51
C ALA A 372 22.27 6.47 -16.03
N GLY A 373 22.43 7.55 -16.78
CA GLY A 373 22.46 7.56 -18.24
C GLY A 373 23.68 6.85 -18.85
N THR A 374 24.87 7.07 -18.29
CA THR A 374 26.14 6.51 -18.80
C THR A 374 26.67 5.41 -17.88
N GLU A 375 27.56 4.57 -18.42
CA GLU A 375 28.23 3.54 -17.61
C GLU A 375 29.15 4.17 -16.55
N ARG A 376 29.83 5.28 -16.90
CA ARG A 376 30.65 6.07 -15.98
C ARG A 376 29.89 6.43 -14.71
N LEU A 377 28.74 7.08 -14.84
CA LEU A 377 27.93 7.50 -13.69
C LEU A 377 27.31 6.28 -12.97
N ARG A 378 26.99 5.19 -13.69
CA ARG A 378 26.60 3.92 -13.07
C ARG A 378 27.69 3.33 -12.17
N ARG A 379 28.97 3.43 -12.55
CA ARG A 379 30.11 3.03 -11.69
C ARG A 379 30.24 3.90 -10.45
N VAL A 380 30.09 5.23 -10.60
CA VAL A 380 30.11 6.19 -9.48
C VAL A 380 29.07 5.79 -8.42
N ILE A 381 27.85 5.44 -8.82
CA ILE A 381 26.79 5.04 -7.88
C ILE A 381 26.87 3.57 -7.43
N ASN A 382 27.93 2.84 -7.82
CA ASN A 382 28.12 1.40 -7.61
C ASN A 382 26.94 0.55 -8.13
N LYS A 383 26.52 0.84 -9.36
CA LYS A 383 25.51 0.08 -10.10
C LYS A 383 26.19 -0.64 -11.26
N ASP A 384 26.68 -1.84 -10.98
CA ASP A 384 27.31 -2.72 -11.97
C ASP A 384 26.28 -3.22 -13.01
N ILE A 385 26.06 -2.43 -14.06
CA ILE A 385 25.17 -2.67 -15.18
C ILE A 385 25.81 -2.00 -16.42
N SER A 386 26.29 -2.80 -17.37
CA SER A 386 26.79 -2.31 -18.66
C SER A 386 25.65 -1.96 -19.62
N GLU A 387 25.95 -1.16 -20.65
CA GLU A 387 24.98 -0.85 -21.71
C GLU A 387 24.57 -2.09 -22.51
N GLU A 388 25.51 -3.00 -22.73
CA GLU A 388 25.30 -4.26 -23.45
C GLU A 388 24.31 -5.14 -22.69
N ALA A 389 24.46 -5.25 -21.37
CA ALA A 389 23.55 -6.03 -20.52
C ALA A 389 22.12 -5.44 -20.53
N LEU A 390 22.01 -4.11 -20.52
CA LEU A 390 20.73 -3.41 -20.63
C LEU A 390 20.06 -3.70 -21.98
N TRP A 391 20.82 -3.58 -23.06
CA TRP A 391 20.33 -3.81 -24.41
C TRP A 391 19.89 -5.26 -24.60
N GLU A 392 20.69 -6.22 -24.16
CA GLU A 392 20.40 -7.65 -24.28
C GLU A 392 19.18 -8.05 -23.46
N THR A 393 19.07 -7.57 -22.22
CA THR A 393 17.88 -7.84 -21.39
C THR A 393 16.62 -7.25 -22.03
N ALA A 394 16.69 -6.04 -22.57
CA ALA A 394 15.57 -5.42 -23.28
C ALA A 394 15.21 -6.19 -24.57
N ARG A 395 16.21 -6.65 -25.33
CA ARG A 395 16.01 -7.47 -26.54
C ARG A 395 15.27 -8.76 -26.21
N LEU A 396 15.75 -9.52 -25.22
CA LEU A 396 15.11 -10.76 -24.78
C LEU A 396 13.66 -10.53 -24.35
N ALA A 397 13.38 -9.45 -23.62
CA ALA A 397 12.01 -9.09 -23.24
C ALA A 397 11.13 -8.77 -24.47
N PHE A 398 11.60 -7.95 -25.41
CA PHE A 398 10.81 -7.59 -26.59
C PHE A 398 10.57 -8.78 -27.54
N GLU A 399 11.54 -9.69 -27.69
CA GLU A 399 11.41 -10.94 -28.46
C GLU A 399 10.46 -11.94 -27.79
N ALA A 400 10.47 -11.97 -26.46
CA ALA A 400 9.50 -12.74 -25.69
C ALA A 400 8.07 -12.14 -25.73
N GLY A 401 7.91 -10.98 -26.36
CA GLY A 401 6.62 -10.35 -26.65
C GLY A 401 6.10 -9.47 -25.53
N TRP A 402 6.98 -8.94 -24.67
CA TRP A 402 6.66 -7.74 -23.92
C TRP A 402 6.59 -6.55 -24.88
N ARG A 403 5.62 -5.64 -24.66
CA ARG A 403 5.50 -4.40 -25.44
C ARG A 403 6.09 -3.20 -24.71
N HIS A 404 5.84 -3.11 -23.40
CA HIS A 404 6.20 -1.97 -22.57
C HIS A 404 7.44 -2.26 -21.73
N LEU A 405 8.45 -1.39 -21.86
CA LEU A 405 9.64 -1.34 -21.01
C LEU A 405 9.63 -0.05 -20.20
N LYS A 406 9.73 -0.13 -18.87
CA LYS A 406 9.87 1.02 -17.98
C LYS A 406 11.34 1.18 -17.59
N LEU A 407 11.86 2.39 -17.64
CA LEU A 407 13.21 2.75 -17.21
C LEU A 407 13.14 3.76 -16.06
N TYR A 408 13.87 3.50 -14.97
CA TYR A 408 14.06 4.47 -13.87
C TYR A 408 15.45 5.09 -13.93
N PHE A 409 15.50 6.41 -13.83
CA PHE A 409 16.71 7.22 -13.77
C PHE A 409 16.61 8.25 -12.65
N MET A 410 17.76 8.68 -12.16
CA MET A 410 17.91 9.83 -11.29
C MET A 410 18.66 10.94 -12.03
N ILE A 411 18.45 12.18 -11.59
CA ILE A 411 19.24 13.36 -11.96
C ILE A 411 19.80 14.02 -10.70
N GLY A 412 20.89 14.75 -10.84
CA GLY A 412 21.54 15.42 -9.71
C GLY A 412 22.46 14.49 -8.90
N LEU A 413 22.87 13.37 -9.47
CA LEU A 413 23.83 12.47 -8.82
C LEU A 413 25.21 13.14 -8.67
N PRO A 414 26.00 12.75 -7.65
CA PRO A 414 27.36 13.25 -7.50
C PRO A 414 28.20 12.98 -8.74
N THR A 415 28.97 13.97 -9.19
CA THR A 415 29.79 13.97 -10.42
C THR A 415 29.00 13.89 -11.74
N GLU A 416 27.68 14.06 -11.74
CA GLU A 416 26.86 14.06 -12.97
C GLU A 416 27.24 15.22 -13.90
N THR A 417 27.46 14.93 -15.18
CA THR A 417 27.81 15.89 -16.23
C THR A 417 26.70 15.99 -17.29
N PRO A 418 26.70 17.03 -18.16
CA PRO A 418 25.74 17.15 -19.25
C PRO A 418 25.70 15.92 -20.18
N GLU A 419 26.84 15.24 -20.37
CA GLU A 419 26.94 14.01 -21.17
C GLU A 419 26.12 12.87 -20.54
N ASP A 420 26.00 12.80 -19.22
CA ASP A 420 25.19 11.79 -18.56
C ASP A 420 23.69 12.02 -18.77
N LEU A 421 23.25 13.28 -18.77
CA LEU A 421 21.88 13.65 -19.09
C LEU A 421 21.52 13.31 -20.54
N GLU A 422 22.43 13.57 -21.49
CA GLU A 422 22.26 13.13 -22.88
C GLU A 422 22.35 11.60 -23.00
N GLY A 423 23.10 10.93 -22.13
CA GLY A 423 23.15 9.48 -21.99
C GLY A 423 21.78 8.86 -21.71
N ILE A 424 20.96 9.49 -20.85
CA ILE A 424 19.56 9.06 -20.60
C ILE A 424 18.75 9.08 -21.90
N VAL A 425 18.86 10.17 -22.67
CA VAL A 425 18.15 10.35 -23.95
C VAL A 425 18.60 9.32 -24.97
N SER A 426 19.90 9.14 -25.11
CA SER A 426 20.54 8.23 -26.06
C SER A 426 20.16 6.78 -25.78
N LEU A 427 20.26 6.34 -24.53
CA LEU A 427 19.89 4.99 -24.10
C LEU A 427 18.41 4.72 -24.35
N ALA A 428 17.51 5.61 -23.94
CA ALA A 428 16.07 5.44 -24.14
C ALA A 428 15.72 5.33 -25.63
N ARG A 429 16.28 6.20 -26.48
CA ARG A 429 16.07 6.16 -27.94
C ARG A 429 16.63 4.89 -28.56
N ARG A 430 17.83 4.45 -28.16
CA ARG A 430 18.45 3.20 -28.63
C ARG A 430 17.53 2.00 -28.39
N LEU A 431 16.93 1.88 -27.20
CA LEU A 431 16.03 0.78 -26.88
C LEU A 431 14.73 0.78 -27.70
N THR A 432 14.24 1.94 -28.16
CA THR A 432 13.06 1.99 -29.05
C THR A 432 13.32 1.46 -30.47
N ARG A 433 14.59 1.27 -30.84
CA ARG A 433 15.01 0.73 -32.13
C ARG A 433 15.08 -0.80 -32.15
N ILE A 434 14.97 -1.45 -30.99
CA ILE A 434 14.97 -2.92 -30.90
C ILE A 434 13.75 -3.49 -31.63
N LYS A 435 13.97 -4.46 -32.52
CA LYS A 435 12.88 -5.19 -33.18
C LYS A 435 12.25 -6.14 -32.15
N GLY A 436 10.93 -6.08 -32.01
CA GLY A 436 10.17 -6.92 -31.09
C GLY A 436 8.84 -7.34 -31.70
N LYS A 437 8.20 -8.37 -31.13
CA LYS A 437 6.97 -8.96 -31.72
C LYS A 437 5.79 -8.00 -31.84
N MET A 438 5.68 -7.01 -30.95
CA MET A 438 4.54 -6.08 -30.88
C MET A 438 4.94 -4.60 -31.02
N GLY A 439 6.19 -4.33 -31.40
CA GLY A 439 6.81 -3.00 -31.40
C GLY A 439 7.15 -2.48 -30.00
N PRO A 440 8.37 -1.96 -29.75
CA PRO A 440 8.78 -1.53 -28.41
C PRO A 440 8.13 -0.20 -28.02
N GLN A 441 7.75 -0.09 -26.75
CA GLN A 441 7.36 1.16 -26.12
C GLN A 441 8.16 1.35 -24.84
N VAL A 442 8.92 2.43 -24.76
CA VAL A 442 9.82 2.73 -23.64
C VAL A 442 9.22 3.89 -22.82
N ASN A 443 9.00 3.64 -21.54
CA ASN A 443 8.53 4.63 -20.58
C ASN A 443 9.69 5.01 -19.67
N VAL A 444 10.19 6.23 -19.77
CA VAL A 444 11.26 6.78 -18.94
C VAL A 444 10.64 7.51 -17.76
N SER A 445 11.07 7.19 -16.54
CA SER A 445 10.68 7.86 -15.30
C SER A 445 11.91 8.41 -14.61
N VAL A 446 11.91 9.70 -14.28
CA VAL A 446 13.04 10.39 -13.66
C VAL A 446 12.67 10.94 -12.28
N SER A 447 13.50 10.67 -11.28
CA SER A 447 13.46 11.30 -9.96
C SER A 447 14.70 12.17 -9.73
N THR A 448 14.63 13.09 -8.77
CA THR A 448 15.80 13.83 -8.30
C THR A 448 16.55 12.97 -7.28
N PHE A 449 17.87 12.95 -7.33
CA PHE A 449 18.68 12.31 -6.29
C PHE A 449 18.47 13.02 -4.95
N ILE A 450 18.19 12.22 -3.92
CA ILE A 450 18.07 12.67 -2.54
C ILE A 450 19.16 11.97 -1.73
N PRO A 451 20.12 12.71 -1.17
CA PRO A 451 21.06 12.14 -0.23
C PRO A 451 20.33 11.59 1.00
N LYS A 452 20.38 10.27 1.19
CA LYS A 452 19.75 9.60 2.33
C LYS A 452 20.75 9.38 3.48
N PRO A 453 20.31 9.48 4.75
CA PRO A 453 21.07 9.08 5.93
C PRO A 453 21.68 7.69 5.79
N HIS A 454 22.86 7.49 6.36
CA HIS A 454 23.59 6.22 6.35
C HIS A 454 23.91 5.69 4.95
N THR A 455 24.10 6.57 3.97
CA THR A 455 24.59 6.20 2.63
C THR A 455 25.96 6.82 2.38
N ALA A 456 26.70 6.33 1.38
CA ALA A 456 28.01 6.89 1.03
C ALA A 456 27.89 8.33 0.53
N PHE A 457 26.72 8.72 0.01
CA PHE A 457 26.44 10.09 -0.43
C PHE A 457 25.71 10.96 0.60
N GLN A 458 25.60 10.54 1.86
CA GLN A 458 24.90 11.34 2.89
C GLN A 458 25.52 12.73 3.13
N TRP A 459 26.78 12.95 2.73
CA TRP A 459 27.48 14.24 2.83
C TRP A 459 27.38 15.11 1.57
N GLU A 460 26.96 14.53 0.45
CA GLU A 460 26.83 15.26 -0.81
C GLU A 460 25.69 16.28 -0.75
N GLU A 461 25.76 17.27 -1.63
CA GLU A 461 24.66 18.20 -1.84
C GLU A 461 23.52 17.55 -2.63
N GLN A 462 22.32 18.08 -2.44
CA GLN A 462 21.20 17.86 -3.35
C GLN A 462 21.04 19.09 -4.22
N ILE A 463 20.91 18.90 -5.54
CA ILE A 463 20.65 20.01 -6.46
C ILE A 463 19.37 20.78 -6.08
N ASN A 464 19.39 22.10 -6.26
CA ASN A 464 18.28 22.95 -5.89
C ASN A 464 17.09 22.83 -6.87
N LEU A 465 16.00 23.54 -6.57
CA LEU A 465 14.77 23.52 -7.37
C LEU A 465 14.99 24.01 -8.80
N ALA A 466 15.69 25.14 -8.97
CA ALA A 466 15.93 25.74 -10.28
C ALA A 466 16.74 24.81 -11.20
N GLU A 467 17.78 24.18 -10.65
CA GLU A 467 18.59 23.21 -11.40
C GLU A 467 17.81 21.94 -11.72
N THR A 468 17.00 21.44 -10.78
CA THR A 468 16.10 20.30 -11.02
C THR A 468 15.16 20.59 -12.19
N GLU A 469 14.53 21.77 -12.21
CA GLU A 469 13.63 22.19 -13.28
C GLU A 469 14.34 22.33 -14.63
N ALA A 470 15.55 22.88 -14.65
CA ALA A 470 16.37 23.00 -15.85
C ALA A 470 16.69 21.63 -16.46
N ARG A 471 17.18 20.68 -15.64
CA ARG A 471 17.51 19.31 -16.09
C ARG A 471 16.25 18.55 -16.55
N LEU A 472 15.13 18.67 -15.85
CA LEU A 472 13.86 18.08 -16.29
C LEU A 472 13.36 18.69 -17.61
N SER A 473 13.47 20.00 -17.78
CA SER A 473 13.08 20.70 -19.02
C SER A 473 13.91 20.23 -20.21
N PHE A 474 15.22 20.05 -20.01
CA PHE A 474 16.12 19.45 -21.00
C PHE A 474 15.65 18.06 -21.45
N LEU A 475 15.28 17.18 -20.51
CA LEU A 475 14.80 15.84 -20.79
C LEU A 475 13.41 15.84 -21.45
N ARG A 476 12.47 16.68 -20.98
CA ARG A 476 11.13 16.83 -21.58
C ARG A 476 11.21 17.25 -23.05
N ALA A 477 12.15 18.14 -23.39
CA ALA A 477 12.33 18.59 -24.75
C ALA A 477 12.77 17.45 -25.69
N ARG A 478 13.61 16.53 -25.20
CA ARG A 478 14.28 15.48 -26.02
C ARG A 478 13.60 14.11 -25.97
N LEU A 479 12.92 13.75 -24.88
CA LEU A 479 12.22 12.46 -24.71
C LEU A 479 10.78 12.50 -25.24
N LYS A 480 10.62 12.97 -26.49
CA LYS A 480 9.35 13.00 -27.23
C LYS A 480 9.31 11.90 -28.29
N GLY A 481 8.11 11.42 -28.62
CA GLY A 481 7.89 10.51 -29.76
C GLY A 481 6.86 9.42 -29.48
N ARG A 482 6.35 8.78 -30.54
CA ARG A 482 5.27 7.77 -30.44
C ARG A 482 5.64 6.54 -29.58
N LYS A 483 6.92 6.16 -29.58
CA LYS A 483 7.45 5.01 -28.83
C LYS A 483 8.05 5.36 -27.46
N LEU A 484 8.07 6.66 -27.10
CA LEU A 484 8.63 7.16 -25.85
C LEU A 484 7.52 7.79 -25.00
N ARG A 485 7.52 7.49 -23.71
CA ARG A 485 6.75 8.26 -22.72
C ARG A 485 7.68 8.72 -21.63
N PHE A 486 7.57 9.97 -21.23
CA PHE A 486 8.36 10.54 -20.17
C PHE A 486 7.47 10.86 -18.97
N LYS A 487 7.91 10.46 -17.78
CA LYS A 487 7.32 10.78 -16.47
C LYS A 487 8.42 11.30 -15.56
N TRP A 488 8.07 12.15 -14.62
CA TRP A 488 9.00 12.71 -13.65
C TRP A 488 8.32 12.97 -12.31
N HIS A 489 9.12 13.02 -11.25
CA HIS A 489 8.67 13.48 -9.93
C HIS A 489 8.63 15.02 -9.88
N LYS A 490 7.67 15.58 -9.13
CA LYS A 490 7.58 17.03 -8.94
C LYS A 490 8.82 17.53 -8.17
N PRO A 491 9.55 18.55 -8.67
CA PRO A 491 10.73 19.10 -8.00
C PRO A 491 10.50 19.45 -6.53
N GLU A 492 9.33 20.01 -6.21
CA GLU A 492 8.95 20.45 -4.87
C GLU A 492 8.79 19.28 -3.89
N GLN A 493 8.32 18.12 -4.36
CA GLN A 493 8.26 16.91 -3.53
C GLN A 493 9.67 16.42 -3.21
N SER A 494 10.55 16.35 -4.22
CA SER A 494 11.95 15.94 -4.02
C SER A 494 12.70 16.91 -3.08
N PHE A 495 12.40 18.20 -3.17
CA PHE A 495 12.96 19.23 -2.29
C PHE A 495 12.58 18.98 -0.84
N LEU A 496 11.28 18.83 -0.55
CA LEU A 496 10.80 18.56 0.82
C LEU A 496 11.32 17.21 1.34
N GLU A 497 11.35 16.18 0.50
CA GLU A 497 11.90 14.88 0.88
C GLU A 497 13.40 14.99 1.24
N GLY A 498 14.16 15.80 0.51
CA GLY A 498 15.56 16.11 0.83
C GLY A 498 15.74 16.83 2.15
N VAL A 499 14.91 17.84 2.40
CA VAL A 499 14.91 18.62 3.65
C VAL A 499 14.63 17.72 4.85
N PHE A 500 13.59 16.90 4.80
CA PHE A 500 13.24 16.00 5.91
C PHE A 500 14.24 14.85 6.06
N SER A 501 14.66 14.22 4.96
CA SER A 501 15.67 13.15 4.99
C SER A 501 16.92 13.57 5.75
N ARG A 502 17.34 14.84 5.58
CA ARG A 502 18.57 15.40 6.16
C ARG A 502 18.31 16.26 7.40
N GLY A 503 17.06 16.41 7.83
CA GLY A 503 16.63 17.39 8.83
C GLY A 503 17.08 17.11 10.27
N ASP A 504 17.05 18.16 11.09
CA ASP A 504 17.19 18.09 12.55
C ASP A 504 15.84 18.34 13.25
N ARG A 505 15.84 18.32 14.59
CA ARG A 505 14.63 18.38 15.41
C ARG A 505 13.81 19.67 15.23
N ARG A 506 14.39 20.76 14.73
CA ARG A 506 13.66 22.01 14.40
C ARG A 506 12.59 21.81 13.32
N LEU A 507 12.76 20.80 12.46
CA LEU A 507 11.77 20.53 11.42
C LEU A 507 10.42 20.02 11.96
N ALA A 508 10.37 19.56 13.22
CA ALA A 508 9.10 19.20 13.85
C ALA A 508 8.17 20.43 13.95
N ASP A 509 8.71 21.60 14.30
CA ASP A 509 7.93 22.85 14.35
C ASP A 509 7.46 23.27 12.95
N LEU A 510 8.31 23.06 11.94
CA LEU A 510 7.95 23.29 10.54
C LEU A 510 6.79 22.39 10.09
N ILE A 511 6.87 21.08 10.38
CA ILE A 511 5.84 20.10 10.07
C ILE A 511 4.53 20.47 10.77
N TYR A 512 4.60 20.80 12.06
CA TYR A 512 3.42 21.17 12.85
C TYR A 512 2.77 22.46 12.33
N LEU A 513 3.56 23.50 12.02
CA LEU A 513 3.02 24.75 11.49
C LEU A 513 2.47 24.59 10.07
N ALA A 514 3.16 23.88 9.18
CA ALA A 514 2.64 23.58 7.83
C ALA A 514 1.33 22.79 7.91
N PHE A 515 1.24 21.87 8.87
CA PHE A 515 0.00 21.19 9.21
C PHE A 515 -1.08 22.18 9.65
N GLN A 516 -0.81 23.12 10.56
CA GLN A 516 -1.80 24.12 10.98
C GLN A 516 -2.27 25.02 9.83
N LEU A 517 -1.40 25.28 8.84
CA LEU A 517 -1.74 26.03 7.63
C LEU A 517 -2.54 25.22 6.59
N GLY A 518 -2.65 23.89 6.76
CA GLY A 518 -3.50 23.01 5.94
C GLY A 518 -2.77 21.97 5.07
N ALA A 519 -1.43 21.87 5.14
CA ALA A 519 -0.65 20.89 4.38
C ALA A 519 -0.93 19.45 4.84
N ARG A 520 -1.40 18.58 3.94
CA ARG A 520 -1.68 17.16 4.20
C ARG A 520 -1.38 16.38 2.94
N LEU A 521 -1.17 15.07 3.06
CA LEU A 521 -1.03 14.15 1.94
C LEU A 521 0.05 14.63 0.95
N ASP A 522 1.17 15.18 1.45
CA ASP A 522 2.20 15.83 0.62
C ASP A 522 2.90 14.87 -0.36
N GLY A 523 2.78 13.54 -0.15
CA GLY A 523 3.19 12.51 -1.10
C GLY A 523 2.33 12.45 -2.38
N TRP A 524 1.09 12.95 -2.34
CA TRP A 524 0.17 13.00 -3.47
C TRP A 524 0.37 14.30 -4.24
N SER A 525 0.81 14.18 -5.49
CA SER A 525 1.18 15.35 -6.30
C SER A 525 0.03 16.36 -6.48
N ASP A 526 -1.22 15.92 -6.45
CA ASP A 526 -2.43 16.74 -6.53
C ASP A 526 -2.84 17.39 -5.19
N GLU A 527 -2.32 16.89 -4.07
CA GLU A 527 -2.59 17.44 -2.73
C GLU A 527 -1.46 18.35 -2.21
N LEU A 528 -0.24 18.23 -2.77
CA LEU A 528 0.92 19.01 -2.34
C LEU A 528 0.66 20.53 -2.42
N ARG A 529 0.83 21.20 -1.29
CA ARG A 529 0.74 22.66 -1.14
C ARG A 529 2.07 23.26 -0.69
N PHE A 530 3.03 23.32 -1.63
CA PHE A 530 4.39 23.79 -1.37
C PHE A 530 4.45 25.26 -0.90
N ASP A 531 3.45 26.08 -1.27
CA ASP A 531 3.28 27.43 -0.78
C ASP A 531 3.15 27.49 0.75
N LEU A 532 2.39 26.57 1.36
CA LEU A 532 2.19 26.52 2.81
C LEU A 532 3.49 26.18 3.55
N TRP A 533 4.30 25.29 2.99
CA TRP A 533 5.62 24.94 3.52
C TRP A 533 6.57 26.13 3.52
N ARG A 534 6.60 26.90 2.43
CA ARG A 534 7.41 28.14 2.35
C ARG A 534 6.95 29.18 3.36
N THR A 535 5.63 29.37 3.51
CA THR A 535 5.07 30.27 4.52
C THR A 535 5.41 29.83 5.94
N ALA A 536 5.32 28.53 6.25
CA ALA A 536 5.69 27.99 7.56
C ALA A 536 7.19 28.22 7.84
N ALA A 537 8.07 27.93 6.88
CA ALA A 537 9.50 28.16 7.00
C ALA A 537 9.83 29.63 7.25
N GLN A 538 9.21 30.55 6.49
CA GLN A 538 9.39 31.99 6.67
C GLN A 538 8.95 32.46 8.07
N LYS A 539 7.81 31.97 8.58
CA LYS A 539 7.32 32.31 9.92
C LYS A 539 8.24 31.82 11.04
N LEU A 540 8.93 30.70 10.82
CA LEU A 540 9.89 30.12 11.77
C LEU A 540 11.32 30.63 11.57
N GLY A 541 11.57 31.49 10.57
CA GLY A 541 12.92 31.93 10.21
C GLY A 541 13.83 30.79 9.74
N LEU A 542 13.27 29.73 9.16
CA LEU A 542 14.03 28.58 8.68
C LEU A 542 14.40 28.75 7.20
N ASP A 543 15.70 28.69 6.91
CA ASP A 543 16.17 28.47 5.54
C ASP A 543 16.20 26.97 5.23
N LEU A 544 15.29 26.54 4.36
CA LEU A 544 15.18 25.14 3.96
C LEU A 544 16.32 24.69 3.02
N GLU A 545 16.90 25.59 2.24
CA GLU A 545 17.95 25.22 1.28
C GLU A 545 19.22 24.77 1.98
N ARG A 546 19.48 25.30 3.19
CA ARG A 546 20.61 24.91 4.03
C ARG A 546 20.63 23.41 4.35
N TYR A 547 19.47 22.75 4.42
CA TYR A 547 19.42 21.30 4.66
C TYR A 547 19.92 20.49 3.45
N LEU A 548 19.90 21.07 2.24
CA LEU A 548 20.30 20.43 0.99
C LEU A 548 21.79 20.59 0.68
N SER A 549 22.47 21.56 1.30
CA SER A 549 23.89 21.83 1.09
C SER A 549 24.79 20.66 1.49
N ALA A 550 25.95 20.53 0.84
CA ALA A 550 26.99 19.57 1.22
C ALA A 550 27.40 19.72 2.70
N ARG A 551 27.81 18.60 3.32
CA ARG A 551 28.19 18.55 4.74
C ARG A 551 29.67 18.19 4.90
N ALA A 552 30.33 18.82 5.86
CA ALA A 552 31.68 18.43 6.24
C ALA A 552 31.69 17.00 6.82
N LEU A 553 32.73 16.21 6.50
CA LEU A 553 32.79 14.79 6.83
C LEU A 553 32.82 14.51 8.35
N LEU A 554 33.44 15.43 9.10
CA LEU A 554 33.56 15.36 10.56
C LEU A 554 32.44 16.11 11.29
N ALA A 555 31.58 16.84 10.57
CA ALA A 555 30.46 17.52 11.22
C ALA A 555 29.48 16.48 11.80
N PRO A 556 28.89 16.78 12.97
CA PRO A 556 27.86 15.94 13.56
C PRO A 556 26.62 15.91 12.67
N LEU A 557 26.04 14.73 12.52
CA LEU A 557 24.80 14.51 11.77
C LEU A 557 23.64 14.27 12.75
N PRO A 558 22.42 14.75 12.45
CA PRO A 558 21.25 14.54 13.32
C PRO A 558 20.98 13.07 13.67
N TRP A 559 21.36 12.15 12.78
CA TRP A 559 21.18 10.70 12.93
C TRP A 559 22.43 9.95 13.44
N ASP A 560 23.50 10.63 13.87
CA ASP A 560 24.74 9.94 14.34
C ASP A 560 24.53 9.04 15.57
N HIS A 561 23.46 9.27 16.33
CA HIS A 561 23.05 8.44 17.46
C HIS A 561 22.36 7.13 17.02
N ILE A 562 22.00 6.99 15.75
CA ILE A 562 21.38 5.77 15.20
C ILE A 562 22.46 4.89 14.58
N ASP A 563 22.57 3.65 15.04
CA ASP A 563 23.53 2.68 14.51
C ASP A 563 22.81 1.61 13.67
N LEU A 564 22.88 1.77 12.34
CA LEU A 564 22.40 0.77 11.38
C LEU A 564 23.44 -0.35 11.11
N GLY A 565 24.52 -0.42 11.88
CA GLY A 565 25.57 -1.43 11.76
C GLY A 565 26.53 -1.24 10.58
N VAL A 566 26.21 -0.36 9.61
CA VAL A 566 27.16 0.04 8.56
C VAL A 566 28.04 1.17 9.12
N THR A 567 29.35 0.96 9.16
CA THR A 567 30.26 1.93 9.80
C THR A 567 30.46 3.19 8.97
N LYS A 568 30.74 4.32 9.64
CA LYS A 568 31.02 5.60 8.99
C LYS A 568 32.27 5.50 8.11
N GLU A 569 33.27 4.76 8.55
CA GLU A 569 34.53 4.50 7.82
C GLU A 569 34.25 3.77 6.51
N PHE A 570 33.38 2.76 6.52
CA PHE A 570 32.99 2.05 5.30
C PHE A 570 32.25 2.96 4.32
N LEU A 571 31.35 3.81 4.80
CA LEU A 571 30.63 4.76 3.95
C LEU A 571 31.57 5.80 3.31
N LEU A 572 32.56 6.29 4.05
CA LEU A 572 33.60 7.20 3.53
C LEU A 572 34.47 6.51 2.48
N GLN A 573 34.89 5.27 2.70
CA GLN A 573 35.64 4.48 1.70
C GLN A 573 34.83 4.27 0.42
N GLU A 574 33.54 3.97 0.53
CA GLU A 574 32.68 3.85 -0.65
C GLU A 574 32.50 5.18 -1.37
N ARG A 575 32.44 6.30 -0.64
CA ARG A 575 32.42 7.64 -1.23
C ARG A 575 33.71 7.94 -2.01
N GLU A 576 34.88 7.64 -1.45
CA GLU A 576 36.17 7.81 -2.13
C GLU A 576 36.24 7.00 -3.41
N LYS A 577 35.84 5.73 -3.36
CA LYS A 577 35.71 4.88 -4.56
C LYS A 577 34.74 5.44 -5.59
N ALA A 578 33.67 6.12 -5.16
CA ALA A 578 32.75 6.79 -6.09
C ALA A 578 33.46 7.88 -6.89
N LEU A 579 34.25 8.70 -6.22
CA LEU A 579 35.05 9.76 -6.86
C LEU A 579 36.13 9.17 -7.79
N GLY A 580 36.71 8.03 -7.41
CA GLY A 580 37.64 7.24 -8.24
C GLY A 580 36.98 6.39 -9.33
N GLN A 581 35.64 6.36 -9.43
CA GLN A 581 34.86 5.51 -10.34
C GLN A 581 35.11 4.00 -10.16
N GLU A 582 35.58 3.59 -8.99
CA GLU A 582 35.82 2.21 -8.63
C GLU A 582 34.51 1.51 -8.24
N VAL A 583 34.37 0.25 -8.62
CA VAL A 583 33.19 -0.59 -8.34
C VAL A 583 33.50 -1.50 -7.15
N SER A 584 32.56 -1.59 -6.22
CA SER A 584 32.62 -2.52 -5.09
C SER A 584 31.79 -3.77 -5.39
N PRO A 585 32.39 -4.97 -5.31
CA PRO A 585 31.70 -6.21 -5.68
C PRO A 585 30.64 -6.60 -4.64
N ASP A 586 29.67 -7.42 -5.04
CA ASP A 586 28.64 -7.91 -4.12
C ASP A 586 29.18 -9.07 -3.26
N CYS A 587 29.20 -8.86 -1.94
CA CYS A 587 29.68 -9.82 -0.95
C CYS A 587 28.79 -11.07 -0.74
N ARG A 588 27.73 -11.27 -1.54
CA ARG A 588 27.06 -12.58 -1.67
C ARG A 588 27.96 -13.60 -2.37
N TRP A 589 28.65 -13.17 -3.42
CA TRP A 589 29.47 -14.03 -4.29
C TRP A 589 30.95 -13.70 -4.21
N ALA A 590 31.29 -12.47 -3.83
CA ALA A 590 32.66 -12.03 -3.59
C ALA A 590 33.04 -12.07 -2.10
N ARG A 591 34.29 -11.71 -1.79
CA ARG A 591 34.78 -11.59 -0.42
C ARG A 591 34.04 -10.49 0.35
N CYS A 592 33.93 -10.66 1.67
CA CYS A 592 33.30 -9.66 2.52
C CYS A 592 34.04 -8.32 2.48
N LEU A 593 33.29 -7.22 2.33
CA LEU A 593 33.79 -5.86 2.30
C LEU A 593 33.94 -5.21 3.69
N LYS A 594 33.72 -5.96 4.77
CA LYS A 594 33.86 -5.51 6.16
C LYS A 594 33.06 -4.24 6.51
N CYS A 595 31.81 -4.15 6.03
CA CYS A 595 30.94 -2.98 6.27
C CYS A 595 30.50 -2.77 7.73
N GLY A 596 30.76 -3.72 8.65
CA GLY A 596 30.39 -3.64 10.08
C GLY A 596 29.16 -4.47 10.49
N VAL A 597 28.28 -4.82 9.55
CA VAL A 597 26.98 -5.41 9.88
C VAL A 597 27.04 -6.87 10.36
N CYS A 598 27.85 -7.71 9.71
CA CYS A 598 27.87 -9.16 10.01
C CYS A 598 28.82 -9.48 11.16
N ASP A 599 28.34 -10.24 12.15
CA ASP A 599 29.18 -10.84 13.21
C ASP A 599 29.68 -12.25 12.85
N PHE A 600 29.18 -12.82 11.74
CA PHE A 600 29.46 -14.17 11.24
C PHE A 600 29.08 -15.33 12.17
N LYS A 601 28.46 -15.02 13.32
CA LYS A 601 27.91 -15.97 14.28
C LYS A 601 26.40 -16.08 14.09
N ARG A 602 25.67 -15.01 14.44
CA ARG A 602 24.21 -14.91 14.37
C ARG A 602 23.77 -14.10 13.14
N ILE A 603 24.43 -12.98 12.89
CA ILE A 603 24.11 -12.04 11.80
C ILE A 603 25.10 -12.23 10.65
N LYS A 604 24.61 -12.83 9.56
CA LYS A 604 25.36 -13.07 8.32
C LYS A 604 24.43 -13.22 7.13
N ASN A 605 24.99 -13.20 5.92
CA ASN A 605 24.23 -13.57 4.73
C ASN A 605 23.75 -15.02 4.86
N GLN A 606 22.45 -15.25 4.64
CA GLN A 606 21.81 -16.55 4.62
C GLN A 606 21.20 -16.76 3.25
N LEU A 607 21.89 -17.51 2.41
CA LEU A 607 21.49 -17.83 1.04
C LEU A 607 21.00 -19.27 0.98
N VAL A 608 20.01 -19.52 0.13
CA VAL A 608 19.58 -20.89 -0.17
C VAL A 608 20.67 -21.57 -0.99
N LYS A 609 21.28 -22.61 -0.42
CA LYS A 609 22.40 -23.34 -1.07
C LYS A 609 21.93 -24.50 -1.95
N GLU A 610 20.87 -25.19 -1.53
CA GLU A 610 20.33 -26.35 -2.23
C GLU A 610 18.99 -26.00 -2.87
N CYS A 611 18.98 -25.86 -4.20
CA CYS A 611 17.76 -25.58 -4.96
C CYS A 611 16.96 -26.87 -5.20
N LYS A 612 16.54 -27.55 -4.12
CA LYS A 612 15.74 -28.77 -4.21
C LYS A 612 14.35 -28.43 -4.74
N LEU A 613 13.97 -29.08 -5.83
CA LEU A 613 12.59 -29.03 -6.31
C LEU A 613 11.76 -30.00 -5.47
N PRO A 614 10.65 -29.57 -4.86
CA PRO A 614 9.75 -30.49 -4.19
C PRO A 614 9.22 -31.54 -5.20
N PRO A 615 8.93 -32.77 -4.72
CA PRO A 615 8.45 -33.84 -5.57
C PRO A 615 7.17 -33.42 -6.30
N ILE A 616 7.00 -33.93 -7.52
CA ILE A 616 5.78 -33.69 -8.29
C ILE A 616 4.64 -34.41 -7.59
N VAL A 617 3.80 -33.68 -6.87
CA VAL A 617 2.49 -34.18 -6.46
C VAL A 617 1.65 -34.20 -7.72
N SER A 618 1.26 -35.39 -8.19
CA SER A 618 0.29 -35.50 -9.27
C SER A 618 -1.01 -34.87 -8.79
N VAL A 619 -1.26 -33.63 -9.19
CA VAL A 619 -2.60 -33.07 -9.10
C VAL A 619 -3.44 -33.94 -10.01
N SER A 620 -4.39 -34.70 -9.44
CA SER A 620 -5.39 -35.42 -10.23
C SER A 620 -5.98 -34.41 -11.21
N ARG A 621 -5.76 -34.63 -12.50
CA ARG A 621 -6.49 -33.92 -13.53
C ARG A 621 -7.94 -34.35 -13.36
N GLU A 622 -8.70 -33.65 -12.53
CA GLU A 622 -10.14 -33.82 -12.52
C GLU A 622 -10.59 -33.55 -13.96
N GLU A 623 -11.13 -34.58 -14.59
CA GLU A 623 -11.56 -34.54 -15.99
C GLU A 623 -12.61 -33.44 -16.15
N GLU A 624 -12.52 -32.70 -17.25
CA GLU A 624 -13.54 -31.70 -17.59
C GLU A 624 -14.81 -32.44 -18.01
N GLU A 625 -15.84 -32.44 -17.16
CA GLU A 625 -17.13 -33.08 -17.42
C GLU A 625 -18.00 -32.27 -18.40
N GLY A 626 -17.76 -30.96 -18.54
CA GLY A 626 -18.52 -30.07 -19.41
C GLY A 626 -18.56 -28.63 -18.91
N ARG A 627 -19.53 -27.83 -19.38
CA ARG A 627 -19.78 -26.45 -18.91
C ARG A 627 -21.20 -26.37 -18.37
N PHE A 628 -21.33 -26.11 -17.07
CA PHE A 628 -22.61 -26.07 -16.37
C PHE A 628 -22.87 -24.65 -15.86
N THR A 629 -23.95 -24.03 -16.33
CA THR A 629 -24.31 -22.66 -15.94
C THR A 629 -25.34 -22.67 -14.81
N TYR A 630 -25.08 -21.83 -13.81
CA TYR A 630 -25.92 -21.63 -12.64
C TYR A 630 -26.35 -20.17 -12.58
N ARG A 631 -27.65 -19.95 -12.35
CA ARG A 631 -28.16 -18.67 -11.91
C ARG A 631 -28.01 -18.58 -10.40
N LEU A 632 -27.37 -17.51 -9.92
CA LEU A 632 -27.27 -17.14 -8.52
C LEU A 632 -28.19 -15.95 -8.27
N VAL A 633 -29.04 -16.04 -7.24
CA VAL A 633 -29.70 -14.87 -6.64
C VAL A 633 -29.01 -14.58 -5.33
N TYR A 634 -28.46 -13.38 -5.19
CA TYR A 634 -27.73 -12.95 -3.99
C TYR A 634 -28.27 -11.62 -3.48
N GLN A 635 -27.98 -11.32 -2.22
CA GLN A 635 -28.30 -10.03 -1.61
C GLN A 635 -27.06 -9.13 -1.53
N LYS A 636 -27.26 -7.82 -1.44
CA LYS A 636 -26.25 -6.81 -1.11
C LYS A 636 -26.90 -5.85 -0.11
N ILE A 637 -26.70 -6.08 1.17
CA ILE A 637 -27.38 -5.35 2.26
C ILE A 637 -26.40 -4.82 3.31
N GLY A 638 -26.88 -3.96 4.21
CA GLY A 638 -26.07 -3.39 5.29
C GLY A 638 -24.81 -2.71 4.79
N TRP A 639 -23.66 -2.93 5.44
CA TRP A 639 -22.40 -2.29 5.07
C TRP A 639 -21.93 -2.64 3.64
N ALA A 640 -22.36 -3.78 3.07
CA ALA A 640 -21.98 -4.16 1.71
C ALA A 640 -22.56 -3.20 0.66
N ARG A 641 -23.56 -2.38 1.01
CA ARG A 641 -24.10 -1.34 0.13
C ARG A 641 -23.05 -0.33 -0.32
N PHE A 642 -22.01 -0.11 0.48
CA PHE A 642 -20.89 0.78 0.17
C PHE A 642 -19.89 0.21 -0.83
N LEU A 643 -20.05 -1.05 -1.24
CA LEU A 643 -19.26 -1.64 -2.29
C LEU A 643 -19.80 -1.22 -3.67
N SER A 644 -18.89 -0.80 -4.53
CA SER A 644 -19.11 -0.67 -5.97
C SER A 644 -19.24 -2.03 -6.63
N GLN A 645 -19.81 -2.06 -7.85
CA GLN A 645 -19.97 -3.30 -8.59
C GLN A 645 -18.64 -4.04 -8.82
N LEU A 646 -17.55 -3.32 -9.11
CA LEU A 646 -16.24 -3.93 -9.31
C LEU A 646 -15.71 -4.61 -8.03
N GLU A 647 -16.00 -4.04 -6.86
CA GLU A 647 -15.63 -4.61 -5.57
C GLU A 647 -16.46 -5.85 -5.24
N VAL A 648 -17.76 -5.86 -5.56
CA VAL A 648 -18.63 -7.04 -5.47
C VAL A 648 -18.14 -8.15 -6.41
N MET A 649 -17.81 -7.82 -7.65
CA MET A 649 -17.26 -8.79 -8.61
C MET A 649 -15.96 -9.43 -8.08
N ARG A 650 -15.03 -8.61 -7.56
CA ARG A 650 -13.79 -9.11 -6.93
C ARG A 650 -14.09 -9.99 -5.72
N ALA A 651 -15.03 -9.60 -4.87
CA ALA A 651 -15.45 -10.39 -3.72
C ALA A 651 -15.90 -11.80 -4.13
N PHE A 652 -16.78 -11.92 -5.13
CA PHE A 652 -17.23 -13.21 -5.61
C PHE A 652 -16.14 -14.00 -6.34
N HIS A 653 -15.25 -13.35 -7.11
CA HIS A 653 -14.10 -14.02 -7.73
C HIS A 653 -13.18 -14.66 -6.69
N ARG A 654 -12.96 -13.99 -5.56
CA ARG A 654 -12.20 -14.56 -4.44
C ARG A 654 -13.00 -15.63 -3.70
N ALA A 655 -14.31 -15.43 -3.53
CA ALA A 655 -15.20 -16.39 -2.85
C ALA A 655 -15.26 -17.73 -3.58
N VAL A 656 -15.42 -17.76 -4.91
CA VAL A 656 -15.46 -19.03 -5.67
C VAL A 656 -14.17 -19.83 -5.53
N ARG A 657 -13.02 -19.14 -5.38
CA ARG A 657 -11.71 -19.76 -5.14
C ARG A 657 -11.58 -20.29 -3.72
N ARG A 658 -11.94 -19.49 -2.71
CA ARG A 658 -11.93 -19.96 -1.29
C ARG A 658 -12.88 -21.13 -1.07
N ALA A 659 -14.03 -21.14 -1.74
CA ALA A 659 -15.01 -22.22 -1.74
C ALA A 659 -14.56 -23.47 -2.53
N ARG A 660 -13.39 -23.40 -3.20
CA ARG A 660 -12.84 -24.47 -4.05
C ARG A 660 -13.84 -24.98 -5.07
N LEU A 661 -14.61 -24.06 -5.67
CA LEU A 661 -15.53 -24.42 -6.74
C LEU A 661 -14.75 -24.73 -8.02
N PRO A 662 -15.17 -25.75 -8.81
CA PRO A 662 -14.54 -26.09 -10.07
C PRO A 662 -15.00 -25.11 -11.16
N VAL A 663 -14.55 -23.85 -11.09
CA VAL A 663 -15.00 -22.78 -11.98
C VAL A 663 -14.43 -22.95 -13.39
N SER A 664 -15.24 -22.70 -14.41
CA SER A 664 -14.76 -22.54 -15.79
C SER A 664 -14.06 -21.19 -15.93
N PHE A 665 -12.99 -21.12 -16.72
CA PHE A 665 -12.23 -19.88 -16.90
C PHE A 665 -12.47 -19.26 -18.28
N SER A 666 -12.32 -17.94 -18.38
CA SER A 666 -12.34 -17.23 -19.65
C SER A 666 -11.13 -17.60 -20.51
N GLU A 667 -11.26 -17.43 -21.83
CA GLU A 667 -10.13 -17.53 -22.75
C GLU A 667 -9.34 -16.23 -22.76
N GLY A 668 -8.02 -16.31 -22.98
CA GLY A 668 -7.13 -15.16 -23.09
C GLY A 668 -5.94 -15.16 -22.13
N PHE A 669 -5.21 -14.04 -22.08
CA PHE A 669 -3.96 -13.93 -21.33
C PHE A 669 -4.15 -13.93 -19.81
N HIS A 670 -5.35 -13.59 -19.31
CA HIS A 670 -5.73 -13.65 -17.89
C HIS A 670 -7.05 -14.42 -17.76
N PRO A 671 -6.99 -15.76 -17.61
CA PRO A 671 -8.18 -16.56 -17.38
C PRO A 671 -8.82 -16.14 -16.05
N LEU A 672 -9.96 -15.47 -16.13
CA LEU A 672 -10.78 -15.13 -14.97
C LEU A 672 -11.89 -16.17 -14.79
N PRO A 673 -12.37 -16.41 -13.56
CA PRO A 673 -13.58 -17.18 -13.32
C PRO A 673 -14.72 -16.67 -14.22
N ARG A 674 -15.43 -17.58 -14.91
CA ARG A 674 -16.62 -17.23 -15.69
C ARG A 674 -17.77 -16.96 -14.74
N LEU A 675 -17.78 -15.72 -14.26
CA LEU A 675 -18.81 -15.14 -13.42
C LEU A 675 -19.25 -13.81 -14.04
N SER A 676 -20.55 -13.66 -14.28
CA SER A 676 -21.14 -12.45 -14.85
C SER A 676 -22.27 -11.95 -13.98
N PHE A 677 -22.53 -10.65 -13.99
CA PHE A 677 -23.56 -10.01 -13.17
C PHE A 677 -24.56 -9.30 -14.07
N ALA A 678 -25.85 -9.38 -13.72
CA ALA A 678 -26.92 -8.88 -14.58
C ALA A 678 -26.93 -7.35 -14.69
N ARG A 679 -26.69 -6.65 -13.57
CA ARG A 679 -26.60 -5.18 -13.51
C ARG A 679 -25.57 -4.73 -12.48
N ALA A 680 -25.23 -3.44 -12.53
CA ALA A 680 -24.40 -2.78 -11.53
C ALA A 680 -25.28 -1.96 -10.58
N LEU A 681 -25.36 -2.39 -9.32
CA LEU A 681 -26.10 -1.64 -8.30
C LEU A 681 -25.32 -0.38 -7.89
N PRO A 682 -25.94 0.80 -7.78
CA PRO A 682 -25.28 2.00 -7.28
C PRO A 682 -24.70 1.81 -5.87
N VAL A 683 -23.61 2.53 -5.59
CA VAL A 683 -23.02 2.61 -4.23
C VAL A 683 -24.01 3.30 -3.31
N GLY A 684 -24.20 2.77 -2.11
CA GLY A 684 -25.16 3.27 -1.12
C GLY A 684 -26.53 2.60 -1.18
N VAL A 685 -26.81 1.80 -2.23
CA VAL A 685 -28.10 1.11 -2.40
C VAL A 685 -28.00 -0.35 -1.94
N GLU A 686 -29.01 -0.78 -1.19
CA GLU A 686 -29.23 -2.16 -0.79
C GLU A 686 -30.14 -2.89 -1.79
N SER A 687 -29.95 -4.20 -1.92
CA SER A 687 -30.81 -5.05 -2.74
C SER A 687 -30.89 -6.44 -2.14
N HIS A 688 -32.11 -6.98 -2.07
CA HIS A 688 -32.36 -8.37 -1.67
C HIS A 688 -32.36 -9.34 -2.86
N TYR A 689 -32.32 -8.82 -4.09
CA TYR A 689 -32.44 -9.60 -5.31
C TYR A 689 -31.49 -9.06 -6.39
N GLU A 690 -30.26 -9.54 -6.37
CA GLU A 690 -29.31 -9.35 -7.45
C GLU A 690 -28.96 -10.68 -8.10
N VAL A 691 -28.63 -10.64 -9.38
CA VAL A 691 -28.47 -11.85 -10.21
C VAL A 691 -27.05 -11.94 -10.76
N ALA A 692 -26.48 -13.13 -10.64
CA ALA A 692 -25.21 -13.49 -11.28
C ALA A 692 -25.31 -14.84 -12.00
N ALA A 693 -24.49 -15.02 -13.02
CA ALA A 693 -24.32 -16.29 -13.73
C ALA A 693 -22.94 -16.84 -13.43
N LEU A 694 -22.87 -18.04 -12.86
CA LEU A 694 -21.64 -18.76 -12.56
C LEU A 694 -21.55 -20.00 -13.44
N GLU A 695 -20.37 -20.27 -13.98
CA GLU A 695 -20.15 -21.45 -14.80
C GLU A 695 -19.08 -22.35 -14.22
N LEU A 696 -19.41 -23.63 -14.09
CA LEU A 696 -18.52 -24.65 -13.53
C LEU A 696 -18.13 -25.68 -14.60
N ARG A 697 -16.91 -26.19 -14.50
CA ARG A 697 -16.39 -27.28 -15.36
C ARG A 697 -16.84 -28.68 -14.91
N ARG A 698 -17.44 -28.77 -13.72
CA ARG A 698 -17.99 -29.98 -13.11
C ARG A 698 -19.41 -29.72 -12.65
N ARG A 699 -20.28 -30.73 -12.76
CA ARG A 699 -21.65 -30.61 -12.28
C ARG A 699 -21.67 -30.77 -10.76
N LEU A 700 -22.15 -29.73 -10.06
CA LEU A 700 -22.45 -29.75 -8.63
C LEU A 700 -23.95 -29.56 -8.46
N THR A 701 -24.49 -29.97 -7.32
CA THR A 701 -25.90 -29.66 -7.03
C THR A 701 -26.05 -28.17 -6.73
N PRO A 702 -27.18 -27.52 -7.08
CA PRO A 702 -27.40 -26.11 -6.74
C PRO A 702 -27.28 -25.84 -5.23
N ARG A 703 -27.70 -26.81 -4.41
CA ARG A 703 -27.56 -26.78 -2.95
C ARG A 703 -26.10 -26.70 -2.52
N GLU A 704 -25.25 -27.56 -3.06
CA GLU A 704 -23.82 -27.61 -2.74
C GLU A 704 -23.11 -26.31 -3.15
N VAL A 705 -23.42 -25.75 -4.32
CA VAL A 705 -22.87 -24.46 -4.77
C VAL A 705 -23.27 -23.35 -3.78
N LYS A 706 -24.53 -23.32 -3.37
CA LYS A 706 -25.04 -22.32 -2.40
C LYS A 706 -24.34 -22.44 -1.05
N GLU A 707 -24.24 -23.65 -0.50
CA GLU A 707 -23.63 -23.92 0.81
C GLU A 707 -22.15 -23.51 0.81
N ARG A 708 -21.36 -24.00 -0.15
CA ARG A 708 -19.93 -23.68 -0.24
C ARG A 708 -19.65 -22.19 -0.44
N LEU A 709 -20.48 -21.47 -1.22
CA LEU A 709 -20.34 -20.02 -1.38
C LEU A 709 -20.65 -19.27 -0.08
N ASN A 710 -21.72 -19.64 0.61
CA ASN A 710 -22.14 -18.97 1.83
C ASN A 710 -21.25 -19.29 3.04
N GLU A 711 -20.45 -20.36 3.01
CA GLU A 711 -19.41 -20.62 4.01
C GLU A 711 -18.28 -19.58 3.98
N VAL A 712 -18.02 -18.98 2.81
CA VAL A 712 -16.89 -18.05 2.60
C VAL A 712 -17.31 -16.62 2.27
N LEU A 713 -18.58 -16.39 1.95
CA LEU A 713 -19.19 -15.08 1.77
C LEU A 713 -19.66 -14.52 3.12
N VAL A 714 -19.66 -13.20 3.21
CA VAL A 714 -20.26 -12.50 4.34
C VAL A 714 -21.79 -12.55 4.24
N PRO A 715 -22.53 -12.54 5.37
CA PRO A 715 -24.00 -12.56 5.36
C PRO A 715 -24.62 -11.48 4.45
N GLU A 716 -24.01 -10.31 4.39
CA GLU A 716 -24.45 -9.16 3.58
C GLU A 716 -24.39 -9.40 2.07
N LEU A 717 -23.60 -10.39 1.62
CA LEU A 717 -23.47 -10.82 0.23
C LEU A 717 -23.99 -12.25 -0.02
N ALA A 718 -24.78 -12.79 0.90
CA ALA A 718 -25.22 -14.18 0.86
C ALA A 718 -26.00 -14.53 -0.42
N VAL A 719 -25.71 -15.70 -0.98
CA VAL A 719 -26.44 -16.32 -2.07
C VAL A 719 -27.71 -16.97 -1.52
N LYS A 720 -28.87 -16.44 -1.89
CA LYS A 720 -30.19 -16.91 -1.45
C LYS A 720 -30.70 -18.08 -2.28
N GLU A 721 -30.43 -18.07 -3.57
CA GLU A 721 -30.92 -19.08 -4.50
C GLU A 721 -29.84 -19.46 -5.51
N VAL A 722 -29.81 -20.74 -5.86
CA VAL A 722 -29.02 -21.27 -6.97
C VAL A 722 -29.91 -22.20 -7.78
N ARG A 723 -29.92 -22.04 -9.11
CA ARG A 723 -30.61 -22.96 -10.04
C ARG A 723 -29.76 -23.22 -11.26
N PHE A 724 -29.95 -24.38 -11.90
CA PHE A 724 -29.43 -24.59 -13.25
C PHE A 724 -30.09 -23.62 -14.22
N SER A 725 -29.32 -23.14 -15.19
CA SER A 725 -29.81 -22.19 -16.20
C SER A 725 -29.02 -22.35 -17.50
N SER A 726 -29.55 -21.83 -18.62
CA SER A 726 -28.71 -21.51 -19.78
C SER A 726 -27.95 -20.19 -19.54
N PRO A 727 -26.85 -19.92 -20.27
CA PRO A 727 -26.16 -18.63 -20.25
C PRO A 727 -27.08 -17.43 -20.52
N GLU A 728 -28.00 -17.54 -21.49
CA GLU A 728 -28.92 -16.44 -21.85
C GLU A 728 -29.94 -16.16 -20.74
N ALA A 729 -30.51 -17.21 -20.15
CA ALA A 729 -31.53 -17.06 -19.10
C ALA A 729 -30.93 -16.67 -17.75
N ALA A 730 -29.65 -16.97 -17.49
CA ALA A 730 -29.04 -16.82 -16.18
C ALA A 730 -29.01 -15.35 -15.71
N LEU A 731 -28.87 -14.40 -16.63
CA LEU A 731 -28.76 -12.96 -16.33
C LEU A 731 -30.07 -12.18 -16.49
N LYS A 732 -31.19 -12.84 -16.86
CA LYS A 732 -32.47 -12.14 -17.05
C LYS A 732 -32.98 -11.56 -15.72
N LEU A 733 -33.29 -10.27 -15.72
CA LEU A 733 -33.91 -9.57 -14.59
C LEU A 733 -35.43 -9.49 -14.77
N PRO A 734 -36.20 -9.38 -13.67
CA PRO A 734 -37.59 -8.92 -13.74
C PRO A 734 -37.67 -7.52 -14.35
N GLU A 735 -38.78 -7.23 -15.04
CA GLU A 735 -39.02 -5.90 -15.63
C GLU A 735 -39.57 -4.89 -14.61
N GLU A 736 -40.06 -5.38 -13.48
CA GLU A 736 -40.54 -4.55 -12.36
C GLU A 736 -39.61 -4.69 -11.15
N VAL A 737 -39.22 -3.56 -10.57
CA VAL A 737 -38.35 -3.49 -9.40
C VAL A 737 -39.05 -2.70 -8.32
N THR A 738 -39.15 -3.28 -7.12
CA THR A 738 -39.68 -2.63 -5.94
C THR A 738 -38.56 -1.97 -5.15
N TYR A 739 -38.71 -0.68 -4.86
CA TYR A 739 -37.83 0.12 -4.04
C TYR A 739 -38.56 0.50 -2.75
N GLU A 740 -37.89 0.29 -1.62
CA GLU A 740 -38.21 0.97 -0.37
C GLU A 740 -37.28 2.18 -0.25
N ILE A 741 -37.84 3.37 -0.11
CA ILE A 741 -37.10 4.63 -0.10
C ILE A 741 -37.36 5.34 1.21
N ILE A 742 -36.28 5.57 1.96
CA ILE A 742 -36.31 6.33 3.20
C ILE A 742 -35.92 7.78 2.89
N LEU A 743 -36.84 8.71 3.11
CA LEU A 743 -36.66 10.13 2.86
C LEU A 743 -36.05 10.85 4.08
N PRO A 744 -35.27 11.92 3.87
CA PRO A 744 -34.70 12.72 4.95
C PRO A 744 -35.73 13.61 5.67
N ALA A 745 -36.89 13.82 5.05
CA ALA A 745 -38.00 14.61 5.58
C ALA A 745 -39.32 13.93 5.19
N PRO A 746 -40.37 14.08 6.01
CA PRO A 746 -41.66 13.46 5.73
C PRO A 746 -42.34 14.07 4.51
N VAL A 747 -43.10 13.25 3.79
CA VAL A 747 -44.01 13.66 2.72
C VAL A 747 -45.43 13.26 3.09
N THR A 748 -46.40 13.90 2.46
CA THR A 748 -47.83 13.70 2.69
C THR A 748 -48.45 12.80 1.63
N GLN A 749 -49.57 12.16 1.97
CA GLN A 749 -50.33 11.34 1.03
C GLN A 749 -50.82 12.19 -0.15
N GLU A 750 -51.16 13.45 0.11
CA GLU A 750 -51.59 14.44 -0.88
C GLU A 750 -50.49 14.72 -1.92
N GLN A 751 -49.23 14.87 -1.48
CA GLN A 751 -48.08 15.07 -2.39
C GLN A 751 -47.89 13.86 -3.32
N VAL A 752 -47.98 12.64 -2.78
CA VAL A 752 -47.87 11.41 -3.57
C VAL A 752 -49.03 11.29 -4.56
N ALA A 753 -50.26 11.56 -4.12
CA ALA A 753 -51.44 11.55 -4.98
C ALA A 753 -51.36 12.61 -6.10
N ALA A 754 -50.89 13.82 -5.77
CA ALA A 754 -50.70 14.89 -6.73
C ALA A 754 -49.65 14.53 -7.80
N PHE A 755 -48.55 13.88 -7.41
CA PHE A 755 -47.55 13.37 -8.36
C PHE A 755 -48.14 12.29 -9.27
N LEU A 756 -48.87 11.32 -8.72
CA LEU A 756 -49.47 10.23 -9.50
C LEU A 756 -50.57 10.71 -10.47
N ALA A 757 -51.29 11.78 -10.12
CA ALA A 757 -52.32 12.41 -10.95
C ALA A 757 -51.75 13.12 -12.19
N GLN A 758 -50.46 13.47 -12.19
CA GLN A 758 -49.81 14.08 -13.35
C GLN A 758 -49.64 13.05 -14.46
N ARG A 759 -50.07 13.41 -15.69
CA ARG A 759 -49.95 12.55 -16.88
C ARG A 759 -48.55 12.54 -17.47
N SER A 760 -47.80 13.62 -17.29
CA SER A 760 -46.42 13.78 -17.75
C SER A 760 -45.64 14.57 -16.71
N VAL A 761 -44.43 14.10 -16.41
CA VAL A 761 -43.49 14.73 -15.50
C VAL A 761 -42.12 14.62 -16.13
N THR A 762 -41.53 15.75 -16.54
CA THR A 762 -40.19 15.76 -17.13
C THR A 762 -39.17 16.27 -16.12
N LEU A 763 -37.98 15.66 -16.14
CA LEU A 763 -36.84 16.05 -15.32
C LEU A 763 -35.61 16.15 -16.22
N VAL A 764 -34.87 17.25 -16.12
CA VAL A 764 -33.58 17.38 -16.81
C VAL A 764 -32.52 16.72 -15.93
N VAL A 765 -32.02 15.56 -16.37
CA VAL A 765 -30.98 14.82 -15.64
C VAL A 765 -29.63 14.95 -16.30
N ARG A 766 -28.59 15.07 -15.49
CA ARG A 766 -27.21 15.04 -15.97
C ARG A 766 -26.68 13.61 -15.98
N ARG A 767 -26.56 13.03 -17.17
CA ARG A 767 -25.91 11.72 -17.38
C ARG A 767 -24.52 11.93 -17.97
N GLY A 768 -23.51 11.99 -17.09
CA GLY A 768 -22.13 12.30 -17.46
C GLY A 768 -21.94 13.78 -17.81
N LYS A 769 -21.45 14.08 -19.02
CA LYS A 769 -21.29 15.45 -19.51
C LYS A 769 -22.52 16.01 -20.24
N LYS A 770 -23.56 15.21 -20.43
CA LYS A 770 -24.77 15.58 -21.17
C LYS A 770 -25.94 15.75 -20.21
N GLU A 771 -26.73 16.78 -20.45
CA GLU A 771 -28.06 16.91 -19.90
C GLU A 771 -29.04 16.20 -20.83
N LYS A 772 -30.01 15.51 -20.24
CA LYS A 772 -31.06 14.80 -20.96
C LYS A 772 -32.36 15.06 -20.23
N GLU A 773 -33.36 15.54 -20.95
CA GLU A 773 -34.73 15.56 -20.45
C GLU A 773 -35.30 14.14 -20.51
N ILE A 774 -35.86 13.67 -19.40
CA ILE A 774 -36.48 12.35 -19.28
C ILE A 774 -37.91 12.49 -18.77
N GLU A 775 -38.84 11.74 -19.37
CA GLU A 775 -40.22 11.64 -18.89
C GLU A 775 -40.31 10.52 -17.85
N ILE A 776 -40.79 10.84 -16.64
CA ILE A 776 -40.74 9.96 -15.48
C ILE A 776 -41.96 9.04 -15.38
N ARG A 777 -43.16 9.59 -15.60
CA ARG A 777 -44.43 8.86 -15.37
C ARG A 777 -44.55 7.51 -16.09
N PRO A 778 -44.07 7.32 -17.33
CA PRO A 778 -44.13 6.03 -18.02
C PRO A 778 -43.43 4.88 -17.30
N TYR A 779 -42.49 5.17 -16.38
CA TYR A 779 -41.71 4.16 -15.68
C TYR A 779 -42.23 3.88 -14.26
N VAL A 780 -43.16 4.69 -13.73
CA VAL A 780 -43.71 4.53 -12.37
C VAL A 780 -44.98 3.69 -12.43
N VAL A 781 -44.87 2.43 -12.03
CA VAL A 781 -46.00 1.46 -11.96
C VAL A 781 -46.88 1.78 -10.76
N SER A 782 -46.28 1.97 -9.58
CA SER A 782 -46.99 2.41 -8.38
C SER A 782 -46.05 3.18 -7.43
N LEU A 783 -46.61 4.09 -6.64
CA LEU A 783 -45.91 4.82 -5.59
C LEU A 783 -46.83 4.95 -4.39
N THR A 784 -46.44 4.38 -3.24
CA THR A 784 -47.25 4.34 -2.03
C THR A 784 -46.47 4.88 -0.84
N LEU A 785 -47.08 5.74 -0.04
CA LEU A 785 -46.54 6.15 1.25
C LEU A 785 -46.87 5.06 2.29
N LYS A 786 -45.86 4.37 2.81
CA LYS A 786 -46.02 3.38 3.89
C LYS A 786 -46.04 4.04 5.25
N GLU A 787 -45.11 4.98 5.43
CA GLU A 787 -44.97 5.82 6.62
C GLU A 787 -44.58 7.24 6.15
N PRO A 788 -44.69 8.30 6.98
CA PRO A 788 -44.40 9.66 6.55
C PRO A 788 -43.06 9.85 5.83
N GLN A 789 -42.05 9.02 6.13
CA GLN A 789 -40.72 9.08 5.50
C GLN A 789 -40.38 7.85 4.65
N VAL A 790 -41.29 6.89 4.48
CA VAL A 790 -41.02 5.62 3.79
C VAL A 790 -41.96 5.48 2.60
N LEU A 791 -41.38 5.47 1.40
CA LEU A 791 -42.09 5.24 0.15
C LEU A 791 -41.81 3.82 -0.36
N GLU A 792 -42.85 3.16 -0.85
CA GLU A 792 -42.75 1.98 -1.70
C GLU A 792 -42.98 2.41 -3.15
N LEU A 793 -41.98 2.22 -4.00
CA LEU A 793 -42.01 2.60 -5.40
C LEU A 793 -41.81 1.33 -6.26
N VAL A 794 -42.75 1.03 -7.14
CA VAL A 794 -42.57 -0.01 -8.17
C VAL A 794 -42.22 0.68 -9.47
N LEU A 795 -41.02 0.40 -9.97
CA LEU A 795 -40.51 0.91 -11.24
C LEU A 795 -40.48 -0.18 -12.31
N PHE A 796 -40.93 0.20 -13.50
CA PHE A 796 -40.68 -0.55 -14.71
C PHE A 796 -39.29 -0.19 -15.26
N GLU A 797 -38.37 -1.15 -15.28
CA GLU A 797 -36.99 -1.01 -15.75
C GLU A 797 -36.78 -1.85 -17.03
N PRO A 798 -37.11 -1.32 -18.22
CA PRO A 798 -36.89 -2.04 -19.47
C PRO A 798 -35.39 -2.21 -19.76
N ALA A 799 -35.05 -3.18 -20.61
CA ALA A 799 -33.66 -3.49 -20.96
C ALA A 799 -32.88 -2.31 -21.62
N GLN A 800 -33.59 -1.33 -22.20
CA GLN A 800 -33.02 -0.09 -22.74
C GLN A 800 -33.88 1.12 -22.34
N GLY A 801 -33.25 2.19 -21.85
CA GLY A 801 -33.96 3.32 -21.25
C GLY A 801 -34.17 3.13 -19.76
N GLY A 802 -34.88 4.04 -19.09
CA GLY A 802 -35.17 3.92 -17.66
C GLY A 802 -34.91 5.18 -16.83
N VAL A 803 -35.62 5.24 -15.72
CA VAL A 803 -35.57 6.27 -14.68
C VAL A 803 -35.03 5.65 -13.40
N ARG A 804 -34.21 6.37 -12.64
CA ARG A 804 -33.70 5.91 -11.34
C ARG A 804 -34.70 6.29 -10.24
N ALA A 805 -34.79 5.48 -9.18
CA ALA A 805 -35.60 5.80 -8.00
C ALA A 805 -35.35 7.22 -7.46
N VAL A 806 -34.09 7.66 -7.42
CA VAL A 806 -33.74 9.03 -7.00
C VAL A 806 -34.30 10.12 -7.93
N GLU A 807 -34.43 9.86 -9.23
CA GLU A 807 -35.00 10.81 -10.19
C GLU A 807 -36.52 10.95 -9.97
N VAL A 808 -37.21 9.86 -9.57
CA VAL A 808 -38.63 9.89 -9.19
C VAL A 808 -38.85 10.66 -7.90
N VAL A 809 -38.01 10.42 -6.90
CA VAL A 809 -38.05 11.15 -5.62
C VAL A 809 -37.76 12.64 -5.83
N ALA A 810 -36.77 12.97 -6.65
CA ALA A 810 -36.45 14.34 -6.98
C ALA A 810 -37.64 15.06 -7.62
N ALA A 811 -38.33 14.40 -8.56
CA ALA A 811 -39.54 14.93 -9.17
C ALA A 811 -40.72 15.05 -8.20
N LEU A 812 -40.89 14.08 -7.28
CA LEU A 812 -41.90 14.15 -6.22
C LEU A 812 -41.66 15.34 -5.27
N LEU A 813 -40.40 15.61 -4.92
CA LEU A 813 -40.00 16.66 -3.98
C LEU A 813 -39.79 18.03 -4.63
N GLY A 814 -39.80 18.12 -5.97
CA GLY A 814 -39.49 19.35 -6.70
C GLY A 814 -38.02 19.79 -6.55
N THR A 815 -37.12 18.85 -6.33
CA THR A 815 -35.67 19.09 -6.17
C THR A 815 -34.91 18.63 -7.41
N THR A 816 -33.77 19.26 -7.72
CA THR A 816 -32.89 18.89 -8.84
C THR A 816 -31.68 18.07 -8.42
#